data_AF-A0A4W5KHH0-F1
#
_entry.id   AF-A0A4W5KHH0-F1
#
_cell.length_a   1.000
_cell.length_b   1.000
_cell.length_c   1.000
_cell.angle_alpha   90.00
_cell.angle_beta   90.00
_cell.angle_gamma   90.00
#
_symmetry.space_group_name_H-M   'P 1'
#
loop_
_entity.id
_entity.type
_entity.pdbx_description
1 polymer ?
#
loop_
_entity_poly.entity_id
_entity_poly.type
_entity_poly.pdbx_seq_one_letter_code
_entity_poly.pdbx_strand_id
1 'polypeptide(L)'
;MSSILINALLSSCHHPDTLFNTLCWPIDPWPDAERVEALTTFIDGIGKLPQSDTSDDGDKVAFSTAKRDIFLRKVESIIWTQCLPLLLKVSNGDGACKGESVLDGRAEITNAVCRLLSVCINTLCDTAVSGRVARTVLPSFQLPDGETEEELPGQGEGRLGIDVAIEVMSVIIPTLSSNEELTTSILSSALSCIKTLSDALVSKITVRLIFTLLNCCSEDRIASQLQFILEDLCRWHKRDSSNTNSPVVTERTLLCLTALSDYLFSPAKLQQHTPPQRLSYTRPDPRRSLQFWRILQDGLTHKDNVSRKRALYLLKRCVTLSEDEAAEFPSSSVSSEDNEEIIFRWAPDRSKLLREFWEDYALVMETLEENQIHVVRPVLNRIHTLIQTAANDSQGVSLFHPSWLLGVYQRMFHSENKSVMREGVDHLLELQVLRRPAFALAFSQFIVGPFMDVMSESSLFHRTAGQSVAECPELGVKLQVFMVTFFSSLPQENRGPVLLQLVQRLGSQHWCAVPILFLSRALSHLPPCPLLGPDGLHALREVLRCTMATHQVLLRGAAQCFLLNSVLSLTDVTSVTLEDVFSLLVHFRADESLRRGTPLWNQLCDWLADSEGSFRPCVRESADGTSTSTSPERETVRGYVQHQMDFFLRVPASTGESRLAQVSPG
;
A
#
# COMPACT_ATOMS: atom_id res chain seq x y z
N MET A 1 41.57 29.03 -2.45
CA MET A 1 41.93 30.26 -3.21
C MET A 1 40.67 31.05 -3.57
N SER A 2 40.61 32.36 -3.28
CA SER A 2 39.40 33.15 -3.58
C SER A 2 39.18 33.34 -5.09
N SER A 3 37.94 33.21 -5.56
CA SER A 3 37.52 33.41 -6.96
C SER A 3 38.03 34.74 -7.57
N ILE A 4 38.20 35.75 -6.73
CA ILE A 4 38.76 37.07 -7.06
C ILE A 4 40.20 36.96 -7.56
N LEU A 5 41.01 36.11 -6.93
CA LEU A 5 42.44 35.94 -7.24
C LEU A 5 42.63 35.21 -8.57
N ILE A 6 41.75 34.26 -8.88
CA ILE A 6 41.75 33.51 -10.15
C ILE A 6 41.25 34.38 -11.30
N ASN A 7 40.23 35.21 -11.09
CA ASN A 7 39.79 36.18 -12.08
C ASN A 7 40.85 37.26 -12.35
N ALA A 8 41.56 37.72 -11.31
CA ALA A 8 42.71 38.62 -11.47
C ALA A 8 43.86 37.95 -12.23
N LEU A 9 44.17 36.68 -11.93
CA LEU A 9 45.16 35.89 -12.68
C LEU A 9 44.75 35.73 -14.14
N LEU A 10 43.48 35.41 -14.44
CA LEU A 10 42.98 35.29 -15.82
C LEU A 10 43.13 36.59 -16.62
N SER A 11 42.95 37.76 -15.98
CA SER A 11 43.15 39.06 -16.64
C SER A 11 44.61 39.41 -16.93
N SER A 12 45.57 38.76 -16.26
CA SER A 12 47.00 39.08 -16.30
C SER A 12 47.88 37.94 -16.85
N CYS A 13 47.31 36.80 -17.25
CA CYS A 13 48.07 35.59 -17.59
C CYS A 13 48.29 35.46 -19.10
N HIS A 14 49.56 35.46 -19.52
CA HIS A 14 49.96 35.25 -20.92
C HIS A 14 50.04 33.77 -21.35
N HIS A 15 49.98 32.81 -20.40
CA HIS A 15 50.14 31.37 -20.65
C HIS A 15 49.08 30.51 -19.91
N PRO A 16 47.83 30.45 -20.41
CA PRO A 16 46.74 29.71 -19.75
C PRO A 16 46.99 28.19 -19.66
N ASP A 17 47.76 27.60 -20.57
CA ASP A 17 48.08 26.17 -20.55
C ASP A 17 48.92 25.73 -19.33
N THR A 18 49.85 26.58 -18.89
CA THR A 18 50.71 26.28 -17.73
C THR A 18 49.90 26.32 -16.45
N LEU A 19 48.98 27.28 -16.33
CA LEU A 19 48.10 27.41 -15.17
C LEU A 19 47.10 26.25 -15.10
N PHE A 20 46.53 25.86 -16.24
CA PHE A 20 45.65 24.69 -16.35
C PHE A 20 46.35 23.41 -15.87
N ASN A 21 47.55 23.13 -16.37
CA ASN A 21 48.33 21.94 -15.98
C ASN A 21 48.75 21.96 -14.50
N THR A 22 48.96 23.15 -13.93
CA THR A 22 49.31 23.30 -12.50
C THR A 22 48.11 23.01 -11.60
N LEU A 23 46.91 23.41 -12.02
CA LEU A 23 45.68 23.18 -11.27
C LEU A 23 45.23 21.71 -11.32
N CYS A 24 45.47 21.00 -12.43
CA CYS A 24 45.31 19.55 -12.53
C CYS A 24 46.18 18.79 -11.51
N TRP A 25 45.68 17.67 -10.98
CA TRP A 25 46.39 16.85 -10.00
C TRP A 25 46.76 15.44 -10.55
N PRO A 26 47.79 14.79 -10.00
CA PRO A 26 48.11 13.40 -10.33
C PRO A 26 47.01 12.45 -9.82
N ILE A 27 46.92 11.27 -10.40
CA ILE A 27 45.87 10.29 -10.08
C ILE A 27 45.93 9.84 -8.61
N ASP A 28 47.12 9.79 -8.00
CA ASP A 28 47.34 9.18 -6.67
C ASP A 28 47.05 10.05 -5.44
N PRO A 29 47.54 11.31 -5.31
CA PRO A 29 47.21 12.14 -4.16
C PRO A 29 45.79 12.69 -4.24
N TRP A 30 45.08 12.69 -3.10
CA TRP A 30 43.80 13.36 -2.94
C TRP A 30 43.96 14.88 -3.10
N PRO A 31 43.20 15.55 -3.98
CA PRO A 31 43.23 17.00 -4.07
C PRO A 31 42.45 17.63 -2.92
N ASP A 32 42.92 18.77 -2.43
CA ASP A 32 42.14 19.62 -1.54
C ASP A 32 40.93 20.19 -2.28
N ALA A 33 39.78 20.34 -1.60
CA ALA A 33 38.56 20.88 -2.21
C ALA A 33 38.79 22.26 -2.84
N GLU A 34 39.62 23.11 -2.21
CA GLU A 34 40.00 24.42 -2.75
C GLU A 34 40.70 24.34 -4.11
N ARG A 35 41.47 23.27 -4.37
CA ARG A 35 42.16 23.07 -5.65
C ARG A 35 41.15 22.70 -6.74
N VAL A 36 40.15 21.87 -6.41
CA VAL A 36 39.06 21.52 -7.32
C VAL A 36 38.22 22.75 -7.67
N GLU A 37 37.92 23.60 -6.68
CA GLU A 37 37.21 24.86 -6.90
C GLU A 37 38.03 25.87 -7.72
N ALA A 38 39.35 25.91 -7.51
CA ALA A 38 40.25 26.74 -8.30
C ALA A 38 40.28 26.31 -9.78
N LEU A 39 40.31 25.00 -10.06
CA LEU A 39 40.20 24.49 -11.41
C LEU A 39 38.82 24.79 -12.03
N THR A 40 37.75 24.68 -11.23
CA THR A 40 36.37 24.98 -11.66
C THR A 40 36.23 26.43 -12.11
N THR A 41 36.68 27.37 -11.28
CA THR A 41 36.63 28.81 -11.60
C THR A 41 37.50 29.18 -12.79
N PHE A 42 38.64 28.53 -12.96
CA PHE A 42 39.51 28.72 -14.12
C PHE A 42 38.83 28.28 -15.43
N ILE A 43 38.23 27.09 -15.47
CA ILE A 43 37.55 26.58 -16.67
C ILE A 43 36.33 27.45 -17.02
N ASP A 44 35.53 27.83 -16.02
CA ASP A 44 34.37 28.70 -16.21
C ASP A 44 34.78 30.09 -16.75
N GLY A 45 35.85 30.66 -16.21
CA GLY A 45 36.39 31.95 -16.67
C GLY A 45 36.87 31.93 -18.12
N ILE A 46 37.55 30.85 -18.55
CA ILE A 46 37.98 30.70 -19.95
C ILE A 46 36.80 30.41 -20.87
N GLY A 47 35.84 29.60 -20.42
CA GLY A 47 34.64 29.26 -21.19
C GLY A 47 33.84 30.50 -21.64
N LYS A 48 33.79 31.53 -20.80
CA LYS A 48 33.07 32.81 -20.98
C LYS A 48 33.79 33.87 -21.82
N LEU A 49 35.05 33.65 -22.21
CA LEU A 49 35.79 34.62 -23.04
C LEU A 49 35.16 34.71 -24.45
N PRO A 50 34.93 35.94 -24.99
CA PRO A 50 34.34 36.15 -26.30
C PRO A 50 35.26 35.65 -27.43
N GLN A 51 34.64 35.12 -28.49
CA GLN A 51 35.33 34.72 -29.72
C GLN A 51 35.72 35.98 -30.52
N SER A 52 36.95 36.01 -31.05
CA SER A 52 37.33 36.98 -32.08
C SER A 52 37.74 36.26 -33.36
N ASP A 53 37.05 36.53 -34.45
CA ASP A 53 37.45 36.06 -35.78
C ASP A 53 38.39 37.05 -36.50
N THR A 54 38.71 38.18 -35.87
CA THR A 54 39.55 39.24 -36.44
C THR A 54 40.73 39.56 -35.54
N SER A 55 41.94 39.39 -36.08
CA SER A 55 43.23 39.61 -35.41
C SER A 55 43.61 41.09 -35.27
N ASP A 56 42.64 42.00 -35.19
CA ASP A 56 42.93 43.44 -35.29
C ASP A 56 41.90 44.27 -34.51
N ASP A 57 41.97 44.21 -33.17
CA ASP A 57 41.81 45.41 -32.35
C ASP A 57 42.51 45.20 -31.00
N GLY A 58 43.28 46.19 -30.58
CA GLY A 58 44.07 46.16 -29.36
C GLY A 58 43.21 46.14 -28.11
N ASP A 59 43.73 45.54 -27.04
CA ASP A 59 43.25 45.60 -25.64
C ASP A 59 42.15 44.62 -25.16
N LYS A 60 41.78 43.59 -25.92
CA LYS A 60 41.07 42.42 -25.34
C LYS A 60 41.77 41.11 -25.72
N VAL A 61 42.19 40.35 -24.70
CA VAL A 61 42.82 39.02 -24.84
C VAL A 61 41.82 38.08 -25.52
N ALA A 62 41.93 37.96 -26.84
CA ALA A 62 41.01 37.15 -27.63
C ALA A 62 41.58 35.76 -27.91
N PHE A 63 40.74 34.73 -27.76
CA PHE A 63 41.16 33.32 -27.85
C PHE A 63 41.00 32.82 -29.29
N SER A 64 42.10 32.46 -29.96
CA SER A 64 42.04 31.91 -31.33
C SER A 64 41.30 30.56 -31.36
N THR A 65 40.55 30.28 -32.42
CA THR A 65 39.74 29.06 -32.62
C THR A 65 40.52 27.76 -32.38
N ALA A 66 41.74 27.65 -32.92
CA ALA A 66 42.58 26.45 -32.75
C ALA A 66 43.01 26.22 -31.28
N LYS A 67 43.27 27.28 -30.52
CA LYS A 67 43.58 27.17 -29.08
C LYS A 67 42.35 26.78 -28.27
N ARG A 68 41.16 27.23 -28.69
CA ARG A 68 39.89 26.87 -28.04
C ARG A 68 39.57 25.38 -28.22
N ASP A 69 39.77 24.83 -29.41
CA ASP A 69 39.57 23.38 -29.65
C ASP A 69 40.52 22.49 -28.83
N ILE A 70 41.78 22.91 -28.69
CA ILE A 70 42.74 22.21 -27.83
C ILE A 70 42.31 22.29 -26.36
N PHE A 71 41.84 23.45 -25.92
CA PHE A 71 41.31 23.63 -24.58
C PHE A 71 40.08 22.77 -24.32
N LEU A 72 39.11 22.73 -25.24
CA LEU A 72 37.91 21.89 -25.11
C LEU A 72 38.27 20.40 -25.02
N ARG A 73 39.22 19.90 -25.81
CA ARG A 73 39.72 18.52 -25.67
C ARG A 73 40.35 18.24 -24.30
N LYS A 74 41.07 19.22 -23.75
CA LYS A 74 41.63 19.12 -22.39
C LYS A 74 40.52 19.12 -21.32
N VAL A 75 39.48 19.93 -21.49
CA VAL A 75 38.30 19.95 -20.61
C VAL A 75 37.55 18.61 -20.67
N GLU A 76 37.37 18.04 -21.85
CA GLU A 76 36.78 16.70 -22.00
C GLU A 76 37.66 15.64 -21.31
N SER A 77 39.00 15.71 -21.46
CA SER A 77 39.92 14.82 -20.78
C SER A 77 39.77 14.88 -19.26
N ILE A 78 39.56 16.06 -18.66
CA ILE A 78 39.38 16.23 -17.21
C ILE A 78 38.21 15.40 -16.68
N ILE A 79 37.12 15.29 -17.44
CA ILE A 79 35.94 14.52 -17.03
C ILE A 79 36.34 13.06 -16.77
N TRP A 80 37.10 12.46 -17.70
CA TRP A 80 37.46 11.05 -17.67
C TRP A 80 38.70 10.74 -16.84
N THR A 81 39.68 11.64 -16.78
CA THR A 81 40.97 11.40 -16.10
C THR A 81 41.01 11.91 -14.67
N GLN A 82 40.14 12.86 -14.29
CA GLN A 82 40.15 13.47 -12.95
C GLN A 82 38.79 13.36 -12.26
N CYS A 83 37.69 13.80 -12.87
CA CYS A 83 36.40 13.88 -12.20
C CYS A 83 35.85 12.49 -11.83
N LEU A 84 35.63 11.61 -12.82
CA LEU A 84 35.05 10.28 -12.59
C LEU A 84 35.94 9.37 -11.71
N PRO A 85 37.27 9.29 -11.91
CA PRO A 85 38.14 8.51 -11.03
C PRO A 85 38.12 9.02 -9.59
N LEU A 86 38.07 10.33 -9.37
CA LEU A 86 37.99 10.89 -8.01
C LEU A 86 36.65 10.58 -7.35
N LEU A 87 35.54 10.65 -8.09
CA LEU A 87 34.21 10.27 -7.58
C LEU A 87 34.15 8.77 -7.22
N LEU A 88 34.82 7.90 -7.99
CA LEU A 88 34.96 6.48 -7.67
C LEU A 88 35.80 6.25 -6.40
N LYS A 89 36.91 6.96 -6.23
CA LYS A 89 37.72 6.91 -5.00
C LYS A 89 36.93 7.36 -3.77
N VAL A 90 36.16 8.44 -3.90
CA VAL A 90 35.28 8.93 -2.83
C VAL A 90 34.22 7.91 -2.45
N SER A 91 33.65 7.23 -3.45
CA SER A 91 32.67 6.16 -3.25
C SER A 91 33.24 4.97 -2.49
N ASN A 92 34.45 4.50 -2.87
CA ASN A 92 35.07 3.33 -2.27
C ASN A 92 35.63 3.58 -0.85
N GLY A 93 35.61 4.84 -0.40
CA GLY A 93 36.13 5.23 0.90
C GLY A 93 37.66 5.17 1.01
N ASP A 94 38.37 5.04 -0.11
CA ASP A 94 39.82 4.89 -0.17
C ASP A 94 40.55 6.19 0.23
N GLY A 95 40.93 6.32 1.50
CA GLY A 95 41.91 7.32 1.95
C GLY A 95 41.37 8.63 2.54
N ALA A 96 40.16 8.64 3.12
CA ALA A 96 39.68 9.83 3.81
C ALA A 96 40.54 10.21 5.04
N CYS A 97 40.70 11.51 5.26
CA CYS A 97 41.49 12.15 6.31
C CYS A 97 41.44 11.41 7.66
N LYS A 98 42.61 11.10 8.22
CA LYS A 98 42.73 10.67 9.62
C LYS A 98 42.41 11.86 10.53
N GLY A 99 41.15 12.06 10.90
CA GLY A 99 40.70 13.12 11.82
C GLY A 99 39.17 13.31 11.87
N GLU A 100 38.66 13.88 12.96
CA GLU A 100 37.23 14.00 13.32
C GLU A 100 36.38 14.89 12.37
N SER A 101 35.96 14.33 11.24
CA SER A 101 34.57 14.29 10.72
C SER A 101 34.59 13.78 9.27
N VAL A 102 35.00 12.51 9.09
CA VAL A 102 35.20 11.84 7.78
C VAL A 102 34.01 11.98 6.81
N LEU A 103 32.79 12.16 7.32
CA LEU A 103 31.57 12.35 6.52
C LEU A 103 31.47 13.74 5.88
N ASP A 104 31.87 14.81 6.57
CA ASP A 104 31.75 16.19 6.05
C ASP A 104 32.73 16.44 4.91
N GLY A 105 33.99 16.02 5.07
CA GLY A 105 35.01 16.18 4.02
C GLY A 105 34.70 15.42 2.73
N ARG A 106 34.00 14.28 2.82
CA ARG A 106 33.54 13.53 1.63
C ARG A 106 32.41 14.24 0.90
N ALA A 107 31.46 14.83 1.63
CA ALA A 107 30.38 15.59 1.01
C ALA A 107 30.91 16.87 0.32
N GLU A 108 31.86 17.56 0.96
CA GLU A 108 32.50 18.76 0.41
C GLU A 108 33.24 18.47 -0.91
N ILE A 109 34.07 17.42 -0.94
CA ILE A 109 34.81 17.07 -2.15
C ILE A 109 33.86 16.56 -3.26
N THR A 110 32.83 15.77 -2.94
CA THR A 110 31.82 15.34 -3.93
C THR A 110 31.14 16.56 -4.55
N ASN A 111 30.74 17.54 -3.74
CA ASN A 111 30.12 18.77 -4.23
C ASN A 111 31.07 19.58 -5.11
N ALA A 112 32.34 19.74 -4.70
CA ALA A 112 33.34 20.46 -5.49
C ALA A 112 33.58 19.79 -6.85
N VAL A 113 33.70 18.46 -6.89
CA VAL A 113 33.90 17.70 -8.13
C VAL A 113 32.65 17.70 -9.01
N CYS A 114 31.45 17.63 -8.44
CA CYS A 114 30.21 17.75 -9.19
C CYS A 114 30.06 19.14 -9.82
N ARG A 115 30.48 20.22 -9.12
CA ARG A 115 30.53 21.57 -9.71
C ARG A 115 31.53 21.66 -10.86
N LEU A 116 32.73 21.10 -10.69
CA LEU A 116 33.73 21.00 -11.76
C LEU A 116 33.16 20.28 -12.99
N LEU A 117 32.51 19.13 -12.78
CA LEU A 117 31.88 18.35 -13.83
C LEU A 117 30.79 19.16 -14.56
N SER A 118 29.95 19.89 -13.82
CA SER A 118 28.95 20.80 -14.40
C SER A 118 29.57 21.82 -15.33
N VAL A 119 30.62 22.50 -14.87
CA VAL A 119 31.31 23.55 -15.63
C VAL A 119 31.99 22.95 -16.87
N CYS A 120 32.64 21.79 -16.75
CA CYS A 120 33.24 21.10 -17.89
C CYS A 120 32.20 20.78 -18.97
N ILE A 121 31.06 20.20 -18.59
CA ILE A 121 29.98 19.83 -19.52
C ILE A 121 29.37 21.09 -20.16
N ASN A 122 29.07 22.12 -19.37
CA ASN A 122 28.51 23.38 -19.88
C ASN A 122 29.48 24.10 -20.83
N THR A 123 30.79 24.04 -20.56
CA THR A 123 31.81 24.66 -21.42
C THR A 123 31.94 23.94 -22.76
N LEU A 124 31.75 22.61 -22.77
CA LEU A 124 31.78 21.79 -23.98
C LEU A 124 30.53 21.99 -24.86
N CYS A 125 29.37 22.24 -24.26
CA CYS A 125 28.07 22.32 -24.95
C CYS A 125 27.75 21.09 -25.83
N ASP A 126 28.36 19.93 -25.54
CA ASP A 126 28.18 18.69 -26.32
C ASP A 126 27.32 17.66 -25.57
N THR A 127 26.11 17.44 -26.10
CA THR A 127 25.15 16.44 -25.59
C THR A 127 25.65 15.00 -25.70
N ALA A 128 26.62 14.71 -26.58
CA ALA A 128 27.22 13.39 -26.70
C ALA A 128 28.16 13.08 -25.53
N VAL A 129 28.87 14.09 -25.00
CA VAL A 129 29.73 13.94 -23.82
C VAL A 129 28.86 13.71 -22.58
N SER A 130 27.85 14.55 -22.34
CA SER A 130 26.93 14.36 -21.20
C SER A 130 26.19 13.02 -21.28
N GLY A 131 25.76 12.61 -22.48
CA GLY A 131 25.15 11.31 -22.71
C GLY A 131 26.09 10.14 -22.43
N ARG A 132 27.39 10.27 -22.73
CA ARG A 132 28.40 9.26 -22.36
C ARG A 132 28.57 9.17 -20.85
N VAL A 133 28.72 10.30 -20.15
CA VAL A 133 28.87 10.32 -18.68
C VAL A 133 27.66 9.69 -18.00
N ALA A 134 26.44 10.05 -18.44
CA ALA A 134 25.22 9.48 -17.89
C ALA A 134 25.13 7.95 -18.09
N ARG A 135 25.53 7.42 -19.25
CA ARG A 135 25.60 5.96 -19.49
C ARG A 135 26.64 5.26 -18.60
N THR A 136 27.71 5.95 -18.22
CA THR A 136 28.71 5.41 -17.27
C THR A 136 28.17 5.35 -15.84
N VAL A 137 27.35 6.33 -15.44
CA VAL A 137 26.82 6.44 -14.07
C VAL A 137 25.52 5.64 -13.89
N LEU A 138 24.70 5.49 -14.93
CA LEU A 138 23.40 4.82 -14.86
C LEU A 138 23.44 3.39 -14.26
N PRO A 139 24.45 2.54 -14.55
CA PRO A 139 24.58 1.22 -13.93
C PRO A 139 24.70 1.23 -12.40
N SER A 140 25.10 2.35 -11.78
CA SER A 140 25.12 2.49 -10.32
C SER A 140 23.73 2.47 -9.69
N PHE A 141 22.67 2.74 -10.46
CA PHE A 141 21.29 2.67 -10.01
C PHE A 141 20.64 1.31 -10.27
N GLN A 142 21.34 0.39 -10.94
CA GLN A 142 20.86 -0.96 -11.22
C GLN A 142 21.42 -1.91 -10.16
N LEU A 143 20.61 -2.19 -9.14
CA LEU A 143 20.87 -3.26 -8.18
C LEU A 143 20.66 -4.62 -8.86
N PRO A 144 21.56 -5.60 -8.67
CA PRO A 144 21.29 -6.98 -9.07
C PRO A 144 20.03 -7.50 -8.35
N ASP A 145 19.19 -8.26 -9.05
CA ASP A 145 18.00 -8.86 -8.46
C ASP A 145 18.38 -9.74 -7.26
N GLY A 146 17.95 -9.37 -6.05
CA GLY A 146 17.98 -10.21 -4.85
C GLY A 146 18.86 -9.77 -3.67
N GLU A 147 19.65 -8.70 -3.78
CA GLU A 147 20.57 -8.28 -2.70
C GLU A 147 20.12 -6.99 -1.99
N THR A 148 19.95 -7.05 -0.67
CA THR A 148 19.76 -5.88 0.22
C THR A 148 21.11 -5.26 0.60
N GLU A 149 21.13 -3.95 0.91
CA GLU A 149 22.33 -3.16 1.25
C GLU A 149 23.25 -3.80 2.33
N GLU A 150 22.72 -4.67 3.19
CA GLU A 150 23.48 -5.29 4.29
C GLU A 150 24.42 -6.44 3.86
N GLU A 151 24.32 -6.98 2.64
CA GLU A 151 25.13 -8.14 2.19
C GLU A 151 26.25 -7.80 1.19
N LEU A 152 26.68 -6.54 1.05
CA LEU A 152 27.71 -6.15 0.07
C LEU A 152 29.03 -5.67 0.70
N PRO A 153 29.96 -6.57 1.07
CA PRO A 153 31.36 -6.22 1.18
C PRO A 153 31.97 -6.13 -0.22
N GLY A 154 32.02 -4.91 -0.78
CA GLY A 154 32.71 -4.60 -2.03
C GLY A 154 31.78 -4.43 -3.23
N GLN A 155 31.33 -3.19 -3.46
CA GLN A 155 30.69 -2.80 -4.71
C GLN A 155 31.63 -3.09 -5.89
N GLY A 156 31.12 -3.79 -6.92
CA GLY A 156 31.89 -4.26 -8.06
C GLY A 156 32.78 -3.20 -8.72
N GLU A 157 33.93 -3.63 -9.23
CA GLU A 157 34.96 -2.78 -9.84
C GLU A 157 34.34 -1.74 -10.80
N GLY A 158 34.45 -0.45 -10.44
CA GLY A 158 34.13 0.67 -11.32
C GLY A 158 32.73 1.29 -11.18
N ARG A 159 31.92 0.94 -10.18
CA ARG A 159 30.62 1.62 -9.92
C ARG A 159 30.73 2.73 -8.87
N LEU A 160 29.98 3.82 -9.08
CA LEU A 160 29.79 4.85 -8.06
C LEU A 160 28.76 4.37 -7.04
N GLY A 161 28.98 4.72 -5.77
CA GLY A 161 28.04 4.56 -4.68
C GLY A 161 26.84 5.46 -4.91
N ILE A 162 25.67 5.00 -4.49
CA ILE A 162 24.38 5.57 -4.88
C ILE A 162 24.29 7.06 -4.54
N ASP A 163 24.77 7.48 -3.36
CA ASP A 163 24.78 8.89 -2.96
C ASP A 163 25.58 9.79 -3.89
N VAL A 164 26.73 9.32 -4.35
CA VAL A 164 27.60 10.05 -5.29
C VAL A 164 26.98 10.02 -6.68
N ALA A 165 26.42 8.88 -7.10
CA ALA A 165 25.73 8.75 -8.38
C ALA A 165 24.52 9.70 -8.49
N ILE A 166 23.75 9.89 -7.42
CA ILE A 166 22.64 10.87 -7.36
C ILE A 166 23.15 12.29 -7.64
N GLU A 167 24.22 12.71 -6.95
CA GLU A 167 24.77 14.06 -7.12
C GLU A 167 25.31 14.28 -8.53
N VAL A 168 26.07 13.32 -9.06
CA VAL A 168 26.61 13.36 -10.42
C VAL A 168 25.50 13.43 -11.45
N MET A 169 24.49 12.57 -11.35
CA MET A 169 23.38 12.55 -12.32
C MET A 169 22.56 13.84 -12.26
N SER A 170 22.31 14.40 -11.07
CA SER A 170 21.55 15.65 -10.89
C SER A 170 22.19 16.83 -11.63
N VAL A 171 23.52 16.87 -11.72
CA VAL A 171 24.25 17.95 -12.40
C VAL A 171 24.24 17.79 -13.92
N ILE A 172 24.14 16.57 -14.43
CA ILE A 172 24.19 16.28 -15.86
C ILE A 172 22.81 16.41 -16.51
N ILE A 173 21.74 16.11 -15.77
CA ILE A 173 20.34 16.14 -16.23
C ILE A 173 19.97 17.40 -17.05
N PRO A 174 20.32 18.64 -16.65
CA PRO A 174 19.98 19.84 -17.42
C PRO A 174 20.47 19.81 -18.88
N THR A 175 21.63 19.20 -19.11
CA THR A 175 22.25 19.08 -20.44
C THR A 175 21.70 17.91 -21.26
N LEU A 176 20.95 17.00 -20.62
CA LEU A 176 20.30 15.84 -21.24
C LEU A 176 18.84 16.09 -21.59
N SER A 177 18.33 17.29 -21.30
CA SER A 177 16.92 17.66 -21.48
C SER A 177 16.38 17.35 -22.88
N SER A 178 17.23 17.30 -23.92
CA SER A 178 16.87 16.95 -25.30
C SER A 178 16.78 15.44 -25.58
N ASN A 179 17.47 14.59 -24.82
CA ASN A 179 17.57 13.14 -25.05
C ASN A 179 16.48 12.35 -24.29
N GLU A 180 15.42 11.96 -24.98
CA GLU A 180 14.24 11.31 -24.38
C GLU A 180 14.51 9.89 -23.86
N GLU A 181 15.25 9.08 -24.61
CA GLU A 181 15.56 7.70 -24.21
C GLU A 181 16.35 7.67 -22.91
N LEU A 182 17.33 8.57 -22.79
CA LEU A 182 18.22 8.61 -21.63
C LEU A 182 17.52 9.20 -20.40
N THR A 183 16.73 10.26 -20.58
CA THR A 183 15.94 10.83 -19.47
C THR A 183 14.90 9.84 -18.94
N THR A 184 14.25 9.08 -19.83
CA THR A 184 13.33 7.99 -19.46
C THR A 184 14.06 6.87 -18.73
N SER A 185 15.26 6.50 -19.19
CA SER A 185 16.07 5.47 -18.53
C SER A 185 16.51 5.90 -17.12
N ILE A 186 16.94 7.16 -16.95
CA ILE A 186 17.30 7.73 -15.64
C ILE A 186 16.08 7.71 -14.73
N LEU A 187 14.91 8.13 -15.22
CA LEU A 187 13.67 8.14 -14.46
C LEU A 187 13.25 6.73 -14.02
N SER A 188 13.31 5.75 -14.94
CA SER A 188 13.01 4.35 -14.64
C SER A 188 13.95 3.78 -13.59
N SER A 189 15.25 4.08 -13.67
CA SER A 189 16.23 3.67 -12.66
C SER A 189 15.99 4.34 -11.31
N ALA A 190 15.68 5.64 -11.29
CA ALA A 190 15.33 6.36 -10.07
C ALA A 190 14.09 5.76 -9.37
N LEU A 191 13.04 5.45 -10.15
CA LEU A 191 11.84 4.78 -9.63
C LEU A 191 12.14 3.36 -9.13
N SER A 192 13.04 2.62 -9.80
CA SER A 192 13.50 1.32 -9.31
C SER A 192 14.22 1.44 -7.96
N CYS A 193 15.11 2.42 -7.81
CA CYS A 193 15.81 2.69 -6.55
C CYS A 193 14.86 3.07 -5.41
N ILE A 194 13.79 3.81 -5.69
CA ILE A 194 12.76 4.14 -4.69
C ILE A 194 12.14 2.88 -4.08
N LYS A 195 12.03 1.80 -4.87
CA LYS A 195 11.41 0.53 -4.44
C LYS A 195 12.31 -0.31 -3.54
N THR A 196 13.63 -0.11 -3.59
CA THR A 196 14.60 -1.02 -2.96
C THR A 196 15.47 -0.38 -1.89
N LEU A 197 15.78 0.92 -1.98
CA LEU A 197 16.74 1.59 -1.10
C LEU A 197 16.16 2.02 0.25
N SER A 198 16.98 2.58 1.14
CA SER A 198 16.55 3.18 2.41
C SER A 198 15.79 4.51 2.23
N ASP A 199 14.97 4.91 3.22
CA ASP A 199 14.05 6.05 3.08
C ASP A 199 14.77 7.42 2.97
N ALA A 200 15.98 7.53 3.52
CA ALA A 200 16.82 8.71 3.36
C ALA A 200 17.21 8.92 1.89
N LEU A 201 17.60 7.84 1.20
CA LEU A 201 17.94 7.86 -0.22
C LEU A 201 16.72 8.08 -1.11
N VAL A 202 15.57 7.51 -0.76
CA VAL A 202 14.29 7.74 -1.47
C VAL A 202 13.95 9.23 -1.53
N SER A 203 14.04 9.92 -0.40
CA SER A 203 13.77 11.36 -0.32
C SER A 203 14.76 12.16 -1.18
N LYS A 204 16.05 11.80 -1.13
CA LYS A 204 17.10 12.44 -1.92
C LYS A 204 16.90 12.20 -3.42
N ILE A 205 16.56 11.00 -3.86
CA ILE A 205 16.26 10.68 -5.27
C ILE A 205 15.08 11.51 -5.77
N THR A 206 14.00 11.58 -4.98
CA THR A 206 12.80 12.33 -5.35
C THR A 206 13.11 13.81 -5.57
N VAL A 207 13.84 14.43 -4.65
CA VAL A 207 14.16 15.87 -4.71
C VAL A 207 15.31 16.19 -5.66
N ARG A 208 16.38 15.39 -5.70
CA ARG A 208 17.59 15.70 -6.48
C ARG A 208 17.53 15.20 -7.91
N LEU A 209 16.88 14.06 -8.18
CA LEU A 209 16.79 13.51 -9.53
C LEU A 209 15.45 13.84 -10.19
N ILE A 210 14.33 13.43 -9.57
CA ILE A 210 13.02 13.55 -10.22
C ILE A 210 12.64 15.02 -10.41
N PHE A 211 12.77 15.88 -9.40
CA PHE A 211 12.47 17.31 -9.57
C PHE A 211 13.41 17.98 -10.58
N THR A 212 14.69 17.62 -10.57
CA THR A 212 15.64 18.18 -11.55
C THR A 212 15.27 17.77 -12.97
N LEU A 213 14.85 16.51 -13.19
CA LEU A 213 14.32 16.06 -14.48
C LEU A 213 13.11 16.88 -14.91
N LEU A 214 12.11 17.04 -14.03
CA LEU A 214 10.90 17.79 -14.34
C LEU A 214 11.17 19.28 -14.61
N ASN A 215 12.03 19.91 -13.82
CA ASN A 215 12.39 21.33 -14.00
C ASN A 215 13.18 21.62 -15.28
N CYS A 216 13.85 20.62 -15.86
CA CYS A 216 14.62 20.78 -17.09
C CYS A 216 13.82 20.45 -18.35
N CYS A 217 12.59 19.94 -18.22
CA CYS A 217 11.77 19.48 -19.34
C CYS A 217 10.83 20.58 -19.87
N SER A 218 10.43 20.48 -21.14
CA SER A 218 9.31 21.26 -21.66
C SER A 218 7.99 20.78 -21.04
N GLU A 219 6.95 21.61 -21.04
CA GLU A 219 5.64 21.26 -20.46
C GLU A 219 5.06 19.93 -21.01
N ASP A 220 5.20 19.68 -22.31
CA ASP A 220 4.75 18.43 -22.94
C ASP A 220 5.49 17.20 -22.35
N ARG A 221 6.80 17.36 -22.15
CA ARG A 221 7.66 16.31 -21.56
C ARG A 221 7.34 16.11 -20.08
N ILE A 222 7.09 17.18 -19.33
CA ILE A 222 6.63 17.11 -17.93
C ILE A 222 5.36 16.26 -17.84
N ALA A 223 4.36 16.51 -18.70
CA ALA A 223 3.12 15.74 -18.69
C ALA A 223 3.37 14.23 -18.95
N SER A 224 4.19 13.90 -19.95
CA SER A 224 4.54 12.49 -20.26
C SER A 224 5.30 11.80 -19.13
N GLN A 225 6.25 12.49 -18.49
CA GLN A 225 7.04 11.95 -17.39
C GLN A 225 6.20 11.77 -16.12
N LEU A 226 5.32 12.73 -15.81
CA LEU A 226 4.39 12.61 -14.69
C LEU A 226 3.40 11.44 -14.89
N GLN A 227 2.91 11.24 -16.12
CA GLN A 227 2.07 10.08 -16.44
C GLN A 227 2.84 8.78 -16.21
N PHE A 228 4.09 8.69 -16.68
CA PHE A 228 4.95 7.53 -16.45
C PHE A 228 5.18 7.26 -14.96
N ILE A 229 5.50 8.29 -14.17
CA ILE A 229 5.69 8.17 -12.72
C ILE A 229 4.40 7.68 -12.05
N LEU A 230 3.25 8.29 -12.36
CA LEU A 230 1.97 7.93 -11.77
C LEU A 230 1.60 6.48 -12.09
N GLU A 231 1.76 6.06 -13.34
CA GLU A 231 1.50 4.67 -13.75
C GLU A 231 2.42 3.67 -13.06
N ASP A 232 3.73 3.95 -12.98
CA ASP A 232 4.69 3.05 -12.35
C ASP A 232 4.42 2.88 -10.86
N LEU A 233 4.19 3.99 -10.14
CA LEU A 233 3.84 3.97 -8.72
C LEU A 233 2.51 3.24 -8.46
N CYS A 234 1.49 3.49 -9.28
CA CYS A 234 0.21 2.77 -9.18
C CYS A 234 0.38 1.27 -9.43
N ARG A 235 1.15 0.88 -10.47
CA ARG A 235 1.42 -0.54 -10.77
C ARG A 235 2.21 -1.22 -9.66
N TRP A 236 3.18 -0.52 -9.06
CA TRP A 236 3.94 -1.04 -7.93
C TRP A 236 3.03 -1.31 -6.73
N HIS A 237 2.21 -0.35 -6.33
CA HIS A 237 1.27 -0.52 -5.24
C HIS A 237 0.28 -1.67 -5.52
N LYS A 238 -0.28 -1.75 -6.73
CA LYS A 238 -1.23 -2.81 -7.11
C LYS A 238 -0.62 -4.22 -6.99
N ARG A 239 0.66 -4.39 -7.35
CA ARG A 239 1.38 -5.68 -7.25
C ARG A 239 1.66 -6.08 -5.81
N ASP A 240 1.92 -5.11 -4.93
CA ASP A 240 2.16 -5.39 -3.52
C ASP A 240 0.86 -5.77 -2.79
N SER A 241 -0.24 -5.08 -3.11
CA SER A 241 -1.57 -5.39 -2.56
C SER A 241 -2.05 -6.82 -2.86
N SER A 242 -1.55 -7.44 -3.94
CA SER A 242 -1.91 -8.83 -4.28
C SER A 242 -1.02 -9.88 -3.62
N ASN A 243 0.20 -9.53 -3.20
CA ASN A 243 1.23 -10.51 -2.84
C ASN A 243 1.56 -10.52 -1.35
N THR A 244 1.80 -9.34 -0.75
CA THR A 244 2.46 -9.26 0.57
C THR A 244 1.89 -8.16 1.49
N ASN A 245 1.08 -7.21 0.98
CA ASN A 245 0.52 -6.08 1.75
C ASN A 245 1.59 -5.40 2.65
N SER A 246 2.70 -4.97 2.05
CA SER A 246 3.78 -4.30 2.74
C SER A 246 3.45 -2.83 3.01
N PRO A 247 3.51 -2.35 4.28
CA PRO A 247 3.22 -0.96 4.61
C PRO A 247 4.20 0.02 3.94
N VAL A 248 5.42 -0.43 3.66
CA VAL A 248 6.50 0.39 3.07
C VAL A 248 6.13 0.90 1.67
N VAL A 249 5.42 0.09 0.87
CA VAL A 249 5.05 0.48 -0.50
C VAL A 249 4.09 1.66 -0.50
N THR A 250 3.10 1.64 0.40
CA THR A 250 2.14 2.73 0.58
C THR A 250 2.84 4.00 1.02
N GLU A 251 3.70 3.91 2.05
CA GLU A 251 4.45 5.06 2.59
C GLU A 251 5.31 5.76 1.52
N ARG A 252 6.11 4.99 0.78
CA ARG A 252 7.02 5.53 -0.24
C ARG A 252 6.28 6.10 -1.44
N THR A 253 5.20 5.44 -1.85
CA THR A 253 4.33 5.95 -2.92
C THR A 253 3.73 7.29 -2.53
N LEU A 254 3.21 7.42 -1.30
CA LEU A 254 2.66 8.67 -0.79
C LEU A 254 3.72 9.77 -0.67
N LEU A 255 4.93 9.44 -0.24
CA LEU A 255 6.04 10.39 -0.20
C LEU A 255 6.33 10.98 -1.59
N CYS A 256 6.42 10.14 -2.62
CA CYS A 256 6.68 10.58 -3.99
C CYS A 256 5.53 11.44 -4.52
N LEU A 257 4.28 10.99 -4.36
CA LEU A 257 3.09 11.73 -4.81
C LEU A 257 2.93 13.08 -4.08
N THR A 258 3.27 13.13 -2.79
CA THR A 258 3.23 14.37 -2.00
C THR A 258 4.29 15.35 -2.47
N ALA A 259 5.53 14.88 -2.68
CA ALA A 259 6.60 15.70 -3.21
C ALA A 259 6.23 16.26 -4.60
N LEU A 260 5.59 15.45 -5.44
CA LEU A 260 5.18 15.84 -6.80
C LEU A 260 3.84 16.60 -6.85
N SER A 261 3.24 16.93 -5.71
CA SER A 261 1.87 17.49 -5.67
C SER A 261 1.72 18.81 -6.42
N ASP A 262 2.70 19.70 -6.40
CA ASP A 262 2.63 20.97 -7.13
C ASP A 262 2.57 20.74 -8.65
N TYR A 263 3.30 19.74 -9.15
CA TYR A 263 3.25 19.33 -10.55
C TYR A 263 1.93 18.62 -10.89
N LEU A 264 1.44 17.73 -10.01
CA LEU A 264 0.25 16.93 -10.29
C LEU A 264 -1.06 17.73 -10.19
N PHE A 265 -1.14 18.74 -9.32
CA PHE A 265 -2.38 19.48 -9.00
C PHE A 265 -2.35 20.95 -9.44
N SER A 266 -1.60 21.30 -10.49
CA SER A 266 -1.63 22.67 -11.02
C SER A 266 -2.93 22.95 -11.78
N PRO A 267 -3.67 24.03 -11.48
CA PRO A 267 -4.91 24.35 -12.16
C PRO A 267 -4.66 24.81 -13.61
N ALA A 268 -5.49 24.35 -14.55
CA ALA A 268 -5.42 24.71 -15.97
C ALA A 268 -5.58 26.22 -16.26
N LYS A 269 -5.99 27.03 -15.28
CA LYS A 269 -6.27 28.47 -15.42
C LYS A 269 -5.04 29.34 -15.76
N LEU A 270 -3.82 28.83 -15.60
CA LEU A 270 -2.59 29.52 -16.04
C LEU A 270 -2.39 29.51 -17.57
N GLN A 271 -3.17 28.72 -18.33
CA GLN A 271 -2.99 28.56 -19.77
C GLN A 271 -3.85 29.51 -20.64
N GLN A 272 -4.65 30.40 -20.03
CA GLN A 272 -5.57 31.29 -20.77
C GLN A 272 -4.90 32.46 -21.54
N HIS A 273 -3.58 32.64 -21.41
CA HIS A 273 -2.87 33.72 -22.13
C HIS A 273 -2.32 33.33 -23.51
N THR A 274 -2.56 32.12 -24.01
CA THR A 274 -2.09 31.68 -25.33
C THR A 274 -3.25 31.19 -26.20
N PRO A 275 -3.39 31.66 -27.46
CA PRO A 275 -4.54 31.33 -28.31
C PRO A 275 -4.64 29.83 -28.64
N PRO A 276 -5.84 29.32 -28.95
CA PRO A 276 -6.11 27.89 -29.06
C PRO A 276 -5.74 27.41 -30.47
N GLN A 277 -4.47 27.09 -30.70
CA GLN A 277 -4.09 26.28 -31.83
C GLN A 277 -3.03 25.24 -31.42
N ARG A 278 -3.42 23.97 -31.62
CA ARG A 278 -2.64 22.71 -31.60
C ARG A 278 -2.66 21.97 -30.26
N LEU A 279 -3.39 20.85 -30.27
CA LEU A 279 -3.36 19.72 -29.33
C LEU A 279 -3.20 20.10 -27.85
N SER A 280 -4.32 20.31 -27.16
CA SER A 280 -4.36 20.44 -25.70
C SER A 280 -3.86 19.14 -25.07
N TYR A 281 -2.55 19.02 -24.86
CA TYR A 281 -1.96 17.93 -24.10
C TYR A 281 -2.38 18.08 -22.64
N THR A 282 -3.36 17.28 -22.23
CA THR A 282 -3.86 17.27 -20.86
C THR A 282 -2.80 16.66 -19.95
N ARG A 283 -2.31 17.44 -18.99
CA ARG A 283 -1.49 16.94 -17.87
C ARG A 283 -2.18 15.72 -17.22
N PRO A 284 -1.42 14.70 -16.77
CA PRO A 284 -2.00 13.55 -16.07
C PRO A 284 -2.84 14.00 -14.89
N ASP A 285 -4.06 13.46 -14.80
CA ASP A 285 -4.98 13.72 -13.71
C ASP A 285 -5.04 12.49 -12.78
N PRO A 286 -4.43 12.56 -11.57
CA PRO A 286 -4.41 11.45 -10.63
C PRO A 286 -5.81 10.94 -10.25
N ARG A 287 -6.82 11.83 -10.27
CA ARG A 287 -8.20 11.48 -9.90
C ARG A 287 -8.79 10.41 -10.81
N ARG A 288 -8.28 10.26 -12.03
CA ARG A 288 -8.73 9.25 -13.00
C ARG A 288 -8.25 7.84 -12.68
N SER A 289 -7.24 7.69 -11.84
CA SER A 289 -6.70 6.39 -11.45
C SER A 289 -7.44 5.83 -10.24
N LEU A 290 -8.15 4.71 -10.41
CA LEU A 290 -8.71 3.97 -9.28
C LEU A 290 -7.64 3.57 -8.25
N GLN A 291 -6.46 3.18 -8.75
CA GLN A 291 -5.35 2.76 -7.89
C GLN A 291 -4.79 3.92 -7.06
N PHE A 292 -4.81 5.15 -7.59
CA PHE A 292 -4.45 6.34 -6.82
C PHE A 292 -5.39 6.52 -5.62
N TRP A 293 -6.70 6.34 -5.80
CA TRP A 293 -7.65 6.41 -4.68
C TRP A 293 -7.42 5.32 -3.64
N ARG A 294 -7.08 4.09 -4.08
CA ARG A 294 -6.70 3.00 -3.16
C ARG A 294 -5.45 3.33 -2.35
N ILE A 295 -4.41 3.90 -2.98
CA ILE A 295 -3.22 4.41 -2.29
C ILE A 295 -3.60 5.42 -1.21
N LEU A 296 -4.53 6.34 -1.50
CA LEU A 296 -4.99 7.31 -0.50
C LEU A 296 -5.75 6.63 0.64
N GLN A 297 -6.62 5.66 0.36
CA GLN A 297 -7.38 4.93 1.39
C GLN A 297 -6.48 4.10 2.32
N ASP A 298 -5.49 3.41 1.74
CA ASP A 298 -4.49 2.66 2.51
C ASP A 298 -3.61 3.62 3.31
N GLY A 299 -3.25 4.77 2.72
CA GLY A 299 -2.52 5.84 3.40
C GLY A 299 -3.27 6.45 4.58
N LEU A 300 -4.57 6.72 4.43
CA LEU A 300 -5.43 7.29 5.47
C LEU A 300 -5.64 6.34 6.65
N THR A 301 -5.52 5.03 6.43
CA THR A 301 -5.65 3.99 7.47
C THR A 301 -4.30 3.43 7.94
N HIS A 302 -3.20 3.97 7.41
CA HIS A 302 -1.85 3.51 7.69
C HIS A 302 -1.47 3.64 9.17
N LYS A 303 -0.53 2.80 9.65
CA LYS A 303 -0.07 2.80 11.05
C LYS A 303 0.77 4.03 11.40
N ASP A 304 1.59 4.49 10.46
CA ASP A 304 2.39 5.71 10.59
C ASP A 304 1.56 6.99 10.37
N ASN A 305 1.82 8.00 11.21
CA ASN A 305 1.13 9.31 11.19
C ASN A 305 1.50 10.14 9.94
N VAL A 306 2.76 10.09 9.50
CA VAL A 306 3.22 10.86 8.35
C VAL A 306 2.52 10.40 7.08
N SER A 307 2.39 9.08 6.86
CA SER A 307 1.63 8.52 5.75
C SER A 307 0.17 8.96 5.76
N ARG A 308 -0.49 8.96 6.92
CA ARG A 308 -1.88 9.46 7.05
C ARG A 308 -2.00 10.93 6.68
N LYS A 309 -1.08 11.77 7.17
CA LYS A 309 -1.04 13.20 6.82
C LYS A 309 -0.80 13.44 5.34
N ARG A 310 0.11 12.69 4.71
CA ARG A 310 0.39 12.75 3.27
C ARG A 310 -0.85 12.38 2.45
N ALA A 311 -1.52 11.29 2.79
CA ALA A 311 -2.73 10.85 2.11
C ALA A 311 -3.87 11.87 2.26
N LEU A 312 -4.06 12.42 3.45
CA LEU A 312 -5.07 13.45 3.69
C LEU A 312 -4.75 14.75 2.94
N TYR A 313 -3.49 15.17 2.92
CA TYR A 313 -3.05 16.31 2.13
C TYR A 313 -3.37 16.12 0.65
N LEU A 314 -3.02 14.98 0.06
CA LEU A 314 -3.32 14.66 -1.34
C LEU A 314 -4.84 14.64 -1.62
N LEU A 315 -5.65 14.09 -0.71
CA LEU A 315 -7.11 14.14 -0.82
C LEU A 315 -7.62 15.60 -0.87
N LYS A 316 -7.14 16.47 0.02
CA LYS A 316 -7.50 17.89 0.03
C LYS A 316 -7.09 18.59 -1.27
N ARG A 317 -5.92 18.23 -1.83
CA ARG A 317 -5.46 18.74 -3.14
C ARG A 317 -6.40 18.31 -4.27
N CYS A 318 -6.88 17.07 -4.30
CA CYS A 318 -7.87 16.62 -5.28
C CYS A 318 -9.19 17.39 -5.19
N VAL A 319 -9.68 17.66 -3.98
CA VAL A 319 -10.91 18.45 -3.76
C VAL A 319 -10.70 19.88 -4.25
N THR A 320 -9.59 20.53 -3.86
CA THR A 320 -9.24 21.89 -4.30
C THR A 320 -9.14 21.97 -5.83
N LEU A 321 -8.48 21.00 -6.47
CA LEU A 321 -8.37 20.95 -7.93
C LEU A 321 -9.76 20.84 -8.60
N SER A 322 -10.63 20.01 -8.05
CA SER A 322 -11.98 19.81 -8.59
C SER A 322 -12.85 21.06 -8.45
N GLU A 323 -12.69 21.79 -7.35
CA GLU A 323 -13.30 23.12 -7.17
C GLU A 323 -12.78 24.14 -8.17
N ASP A 324 -11.47 24.18 -8.37
CA ASP A 324 -10.81 25.14 -9.26
C ASP A 324 -11.19 24.90 -10.72
N GLU A 325 -11.24 23.65 -11.17
CA GLU A 325 -11.63 23.29 -12.54
C GLU A 325 -13.12 23.50 -12.82
N ALA A 326 -13.97 23.43 -11.79
CA ALA A 326 -15.42 23.59 -11.90
C ALA A 326 -16.07 22.70 -12.98
N ALA A 327 -15.53 21.50 -13.19
CA ALA A 327 -15.98 20.52 -14.17
C ALA A 327 -16.51 19.24 -13.51
N GLU A 328 -17.43 18.54 -14.18
CA GLU A 328 -17.94 17.25 -13.70
C GLU A 328 -16.86 16.15 -13.75
N PHE A 329 -16.75 15.38 -12.66
CA PHE A 329 -15.80 14.29 -12.51
C PHE A 329 -16.44 13.04 -11.87
N PRO A 330 -16.23 11.83 -12.40
CA PRO A 330 -15.72 11.57 -13.75
C PRO A 330 -16.70 12.14 -14.80
N SER A 331 -16.20 12.47 -15.98
CA SER A 331 -17.05 13.03 -17.04
C SER A 331 -18.13 12.02 -17.44
N SER A 332 -19.35 12.51 -17.72
CA SER A 332 -20.51 11.71 -18.13
C SER A 332 -20.31 10.85 -19.39
N SER A 333 -19.19 11.02 -20.11
CA SER A 333 -18.76 10.20 -21.25
C SER A 333 -18.00 8.92 -20.87
N VAL A 334 -17.67 8.70 -19.59
CA VAL A 334 -17.11 7.42 -19.14
C VAL A 334 -18.25 6.41 -19.10
N SER A 335 -18.40 5.66 -20.20
CA SER A 335 -19.37 4.59 -20.33
C SER A 335 -19.23 3.59 -19.19
N SER A 336 -20.36 3.17 -18.62
CA SER A 336 -20.51 2.10 -17.63
C SER A 336 -20.04 0.71 -18.09
N GLU A 337 -19.35 0.63 -19.23
CA GLU A 337 -18.81 -0.60 -19.81
C GLU A 337 -17.42 -0.94 -19.24
N ASP A 338 -16.65 0.07 -18.79
CA ASP A 338 -15.47 -0.15 -17.96
C ASP A 338 -15.94 -0.29 -16.51
N ASN A 339 -16.00 -1.55 -16.04
CA ASN A 339 -16.40 -1.99 -14.70
C ASN A 339 -15.55 -1.44 -13.53
N GLU A 340 -14.90 -0.28 -13.69
CA GLU A 340 -14.09 0.34 -12.65
C GLU A 340 -14.98 1.09 -11.64
N GLU A 341 -14.86 0.69 -10.38
CA GLU A 341 -15.54 1.27 -9.23
C GLU A 341 -15.21 2.77 -9.09
N ILE A 342 -16.20 3.65 -9.23
CA ILE A 342 -16.00 5.10 -9.08
C ILE A 342 -15.99 5.46 -7.59
N ILE A 343 -14.80 5.73 -7.05
CA ILE A 343 -14.60 6.05 -5.62
C ILE A 343 -14.77 7.55 -5.31
N PHE A 344 -14.47 8.43 -6.27
CA PHE A 344 -14.56 9.88 -6.10
C PHE A 344 -15.41 10.50 -7.21
N ARG A 345 -16.32 11.40 -6.82
CA ARG A 345 -17.18 12.16 -7.73
C ARG A 345 -17.16 13.64 -7.37
N TRP A 346 -17.21 14.48 -8.40
CA TRP A 346 -17.38 15.91 -8.30
C TRP A 346 -18.45 16.39 -9.28
N ALA A 347 -19.43 17.11 -8.76
CA ALA A 347 -20.54 17.65 -9.53
C ALA A 347 -20.60 19.17 -9.25
N PRO A 348 -20.36 20.04 -10.25
CA PRO A 348 -20.27 21.48 -10.04
C PRO A 348 -21.56 22.09 -9.43
N ASP A 349 -22.72 21.56 -9.80
CA ASP A 349 -24.04 21.90 -9.28
C ASP A 349 -24.20 21.56 -7.79
N ARG A 350 -23.45 20.58 -7.29
CA ARG A 350 -23.42 20.16 -5.88
C ARG A 350 -22.09 20.50 -5.17
N SER A 351 -21.26 21.35 -5.77
CA SER A 351 -19.91 21.70 -5.30
C SER A 351 -19.87 22.11 -3.82
N LYS A 352 -20.84 22.91 -3.35
CA LYS A 352 -20.93 23.32 -1.94
C LYS A 352 -21.13 22.12 -1.00
N LEU A 353 -22.07 21.23 -1.33
CA LEU A 353 -22.36 20.03 -0.53
C LEU A 353 -21.17 19.06 -0.53
N LEU A 354 -20.49 18.91 -1.68
CA LEU A 354 -19.30 18.07 -1.79
C LEU A 354 -18.13 18.65 -0.98
N ARG A 355 -17.91 19.96 -1.04
CA ARG A 355 -16.91 20.65 -0.22
C ARG A 355 -17.16 20.42 1.27
N GLU A 356 -18.37 20.71 1.74
CA GLU A 356 -18.75 20.54 3.15
C GLU A 356 -18.54 19.07 3.60
N PHE A 357 -18.90 18.09 2.76
CA PHE A 357 -18.64 16.69 3.04
C PHE A 357 -17.15 16.37 3.19
N TRP A 358 -16.30 16.84 2.26
CA TRP A 358 -14.86 16.53 2.31
C TRP A 358 -14.14 17.28 3.43
N GLU A 359 -14.59 18.49 3.79
CA GLU A 359 -14.14 19.21 4.97
C GLU A 359 -14.54 18.49 6.26
N ASP A 360 -15.79 17.99 6.32
CA ASP A 360 -16.28 17.17 7.42
C ASP A 360 -15.44 15.89 7.56
N TYR A 361 -15.21 15.18 6.45
CA TYR A 361 -14.39 13.98 6.39
C TYR A 361 -12.94 14.24 6.84
N ALA A 362 -12.31 15.30 6.30
CA ALA A 362 -10.94 15.62 6.65
C ALA A 362 -10.79 15.94 8.14
N LEU A 363 -11.70 16.71 8.71
CA LEU A 363 -11.68 17.03 10.14
C LEU A 363 -11.99 15.80 11.00
N VAL A 364 -12.84 14.86 10.57
CA VAL A 364 -12.99 13.56 11.25
C VAL A 364 -11.65 12.82 11.27
N MET A 365 -10.98 12.70 10.13
CA MET A 365 -9.71 11.99 10.04
C MET A 365 -8.59 12.66 10.85
N GLU A 366 -8.52 13.98 10.87
CA GLU A 366 -7.58 14.74 11.71
C GLU A 366 -7.86 14.56 13.20
N THR A 367 -9.14 14.60 13.59
CA THR A 367 -9.52 14.44 14.99
C THR A 367 -9.21 13.03 15.49
N LEU A 368 -9.30 12.01 14.64
CA LEU A 368 -8.92 10.63 14.98
C LEU A 368 -7.40 10.44 15.14
N GLU A 369 -6.57 11.44 14.84
CA GLU A 369 -5.16 11.46 15.25
C GLU A 369 -4.99 11.77 16.74
N GLU A 370 -5.99 12.39 17.37
CA GLU A 370 -5.96 12.70 18.79
C GLU A 370 -6.32 11.47 19.63
N ASN A 371 -5.52 11.20 20.65
CA ASN A 371 -5.74 10.06 21.55
C ASN A 371 -6.80 10.33 22.63
N GLN A 372 -7.35 11.54 22.71
CA GLN A 372 -8.23 11.96 23.80
C GLN A 372 -9.71 11.81 23.42
N ILE A 373 -10.43 10.93 24.12
CA ILE A 373 -11.85 10.61 23.81
C ILE A 373 -12.77 11.83 23.84
N HIS A 374 -12.51 12.82 24.71
CA HIS A 374 -13.34 14.03 24.79
C HIS A 374 -13.18 14.96 23.58
N VAL A 375 -12.09 14.82 22.82
CA VAL A 375 -11.85 15.52 21.56
C VAL A 375 -12.49 14.77 20.39
N VAL A 376 -12.43 13.43 20.41
CA VAL A 376 -13.01 12.57 19.36
C VAL A 376 -14.54 12.55 19.40
N ARG A 377 -15.12 12.44 20.60
CA ARG A 377 -16.57 12.22 20.78
C ARG A 377 -17.47 13.28 20.11
N PRO A 378 -17.17 14.59 20.20
CA PRO A 378 -17.96 15.61 19.50
C PRO A 378 -18.03 15.42 17.98
N VAL A 379 -17.00 14.83 17.38
CA VAL A 379 -16.87 14.67 15.93
C VAL A 379 -17.62 13.43 15.40
N LEU A 380 -18.05 12.51 16.28
CA LEU A 380 -18.91 11.38 15.91
C LEU A 380 -20.26 11.83 15.32
N ASN A 381 -20.81 12.95 15.79
CA ASN A 381 -22.00 13.57 15.19
C ASN A 381 -21.80 13.96 13.72
N ARG A 382 -20.56 14.30 13.34
CA ARG A 382 -20.22 14.62 11.95
C ARG A 382 -20.14 13.35 11.11
N ILE A 383 -19.73 12.21 11.68
CA ILE A 383 -19.83 10.90 11.02
C ILE A 383 -21.29 10.60 10.64
N HIS A 384 -22.25 10.86 11.53
CA HIS A 384 -23.68 10.73 11.18
C HIS A 384 -24.08 11.61 10.00
N THR A 385 -23.58 12.84 9.93
CA THR A 385 -23.84 13.77 8.82
C THR A 385 -23.25 13.24 7.50
N LEU A 386 -22.01 12.72 7.54
CA LEU A 386 -21.37 12.06 6.39
C LEU A 386 -22.21 10.86 5.90
N ILE A 387 -22.66 10.00 6.82
CA ILE A 387 -23.49 8.83 6.50
C ILE A 387 -24.81 9.24 5.86
N GLN A 388 -25.52 10.21 6.46
CA GLN A 388 -26.79 10.67 5.93
C GLN A 388 -26.62 11.26 4.54
N THR A 389 -25.57 12.07 4.33
CA THR A 389 -25.26 12.66 3.03
C THR A 389 -24.93 11.60 1.99
N ALA A 390 -24.16 10.56 2.36
CA ALA A 390 -23.87 9.41 1.50
C ALA A 390 -25.11 8.53 1.21
N ALA A 391 -26.09 8.51 2.12
CA ALA A 391 -27.28 7.70 2.01
C ALA A 391 -28.45 8.42 1.29
N ASN A 392 -28.49 9.74 1.23
CA ASN A 392 -29.69 10.48 0.84
C ASN A 392 -29.90 10.69 -0.67
N ASP A 393 -29.21 9.96 -1.55
CA ASP A 393 -29.44 10.10 -3.00
C ASP A 393 -30.79 9.54 -3.44
N SER A 394 -31.74 10.46 -3.57
CA SER A 394 -33.06 10.28 -4.19
C SER A 394 -32.99 10.11 -5.72
N GLN A 395 -31.81 10.27 -6.34
CA GLN A 395 -31.58 10.23 -7.79
C GLN A 395 -30.79 9.00 -8.29
N GLY A 396 -30.54 8.01 -7.44
CA GLY A 396 -30.00 6.70 -7.83
C GLY A 396 -28.50 6.63 -8.13
N VAL A 397 -27.78 7.76 -8.25
CA VAL A 397 -26.31 7.80 -8.38
C VAL A 397 -25.71 8.22 -7.05
N SER A 398 -25.09 7.30 -6.31
CA SER A 398 -24.45 7.59 -5.01
C SER A 398 -23.32 8.61 -5.18
N LEU A 399 -23.42 9.81 -4.62
CA LEU A 399 -22.33 10.79 -4.69
C LEU A 399 -21.04 10.32 -4.01
N PHE A 400 -21.14 9.39 -3.06
CA PHE A 400 -20.02 8.94 -2.24
C PHE A 400 -19.90 7.43 -2.26
N HIS A 401 -18.67 6.95 -2.29
CA HIS A 401 -18.40 5.52 -2.18
C HIS A 401 -18.32 5.09 -0.70
N PRO A 402 -18.96 3.98 -0.29
CA PRO A 402 -18.95 3.53 1.11
C PRO A 402 -17.55 3.28 1.69
N SER A 403 -16.53 3.00 0.85
CA SER A 403 -15.16 2.73 1.32
C SER A 403 -14.53 3.89 2.08
N TRP A 404 -14.95 5.14 1.86
CA TRP A 404 -14.49 6.27 2.67
C TRP A 404 -14.93 6.15 4.13
N LEU A 405 -16.17 5.72 4.39
CA LEU A 405 -16.68 5.48 5.74
C LEU A 405 -15.96 4.30 6.40
N LEU A 406 -15.64 3.25 5.61
CA LEU A 406 -14.85 2.12 6.11
C LEU A 406 -13.49 2.58 6.64
N GLY A 407 -12.82 3.53 5.95
CA GLY A 407 -11.57 4.13 6.41
C GLY A 407 -11.69 4.81 7.78
N VAL A 408 -12.82 5.49 8.05
CA VAL A 408 -13.10 6.10 9.36
C VAL A 408 -13.21 5.04 10.45
N TYR A 409 -14.03 4.01 10.24
CA TYR A 409 -14.17 2.91 11.20
C TYR A 409 -12.87 2.15 11.42
N GLN A 410 -12.11 1.91 10.35
CA GLN A 410 -10.80 1.27 10.44
C GLN A 410 -9.86 2.08 11.34
N ARG A 411 -9.83 3.41 11.23
CA ARG A 411 -9.03 4.27 12.12
C ARG A 411 -9.47 4.19 13.57
N MET A 412 -10.78 4.20 13.83
CA MET A 412 -11.30 4.04 15.19
C MET A 412 -10.91 2.68 15.78
N PHE A 413 -10.95 1.62 14.97
CA PHE A 413 -10.60 0.25 15.40
C PHE A 413 -9.10 0.08 15.66
N HIS A 414 -8.25 0.82 14.98
CA HIS A 414 -6.80 0.83 15.21
C HIS A 414 -6.36 1.85 16.27
N SER A 415 -7.30 2.54 16.93
CA SER A 415 -6.95 3.50 17.98
C SER A 415 -6.34 2.79 19.19
N GLU A 416 -5.26 3.36 19.72
CA GLU A 416 -4.67 2.91 20.98
C GLU A 416 -5.60 3.19 22.18
N ASN A 417 -6.50 4.17 22.06
CA ASN A 417 -7.49 4.46 23.08
C ASN A 417 -8.67 3.49 22.96
N LYS A 418 -8.75 2.53 23.90
CA LYS A 418 -9.84 1.54 23.98
C LYS A 418 -11.25 2.16 24.06
N SER A 419 -11.39 3.39 24.54
CA SER A 419 -12.68 4.10 24.56
C SER A 419 -13.10 4.57 23.16
N VAL A 420 -12.15 5.05 22.35
CA VAL A 420 -12.40 5.45 20.95
C VAL A 420 -12.74 4.22 20.12
N MET A 421 -11.98 3.14 20.30
CA MET A 421 -12.25 1.83 19.69
C MET A 421 -13.67 1.36 20.03
N ARG A 422 -14.05 1.38 21.31
CA ARG A 422 -15.39 0.97 21.76
C ARG A 422 -16.50 1.83 21.17
N GLU A 423 -16.39 3.16 21.17
CA GLU A 423 -17.34 4.06 20.50
C GLU A 423 -17.48 3.74 19.01
N GLY A 424 -16.37 3.44 18.32
CA GLY A 424 -16.40 3.06 16.91
C GLY A 424 -17.19 1.76 16.66
N VAL A 425 -16.98 0.76 17.52
CA VAL A 425 -17.71 -0.53 17.44
C VAL A 425 -19.18 -0.31 17.77
N ASP A 426 -19.50 0.34 18.89
CA ASP A 426 -20.88 0.65 19.30
C ASP A 426 -21.63 1.40 18.19
N HIS A 427 -21.02 2.43 17.60
CA HIS A 427 -21.59 3.20 16.51
C HIS A 427 -21.81 2.37 15.23
N LEU A 428 -20.87 1.47 14.87
CA LEU A 428 -21.04 0.58 13.71
C LEU A 428 -22.20 -0.41 13.91
N LEU A 429 -22.33 -0.99 15.10
CA LEU A 429 -23.38 -1.97 15.41
C LEU A 429 -24.80 -1.39 15.30
N GLU A 430 -24.94 -0.08 15.52
CA GLU A 430 -26.21 0.65 15.47
C GLU A 430 -26.46 1.34 14.12
N LEU A 431 -25.56 1.16 13.14
CA LEU A 431 -25.56 1.90 11.89
C LEU A 431 -26.76 1.53 11.00
N GLN A 432 -27.76 2.40 10.95
CA GLN A 432 -29.02 2.15 10.25
C GLN A 432 -28.89 1.99 8.73
N VAL A 433 -27.87 2.60 8.10
CA VAL A 433 -27.69 2.52 6.64
C VAL A 433 -27.38 1.09 6.17
N LEU A 434 -26.86 0.22 7.06
CA LEU A 434 -26.60 -1.19 6.78
C LEU A 434 -27.88 -2.02 6.57
N ARG A 435 -29.06 -1.46 6.84
CA ARG A 435 -30.34 -2.06 6.45
C ARG A 435 -30.57 -2.04 4.93
N ARG A 436 -29.77 -1.28 4.19
CA ARG A 436 -29.87 -1.18 2.72
C ARG A 436 -28.95 -2.21 2.08
N PRO A 437 -29.44 -3.05 1.15
CA PRO A 437 -28.65 -4.15 0.59
C PRO A 437 -27.31 -3.73 -0.04
N ALA A 438 -27.29 -2.62 -0.78
CA ALA A 438 -26.06 -2.11 -1.40
C ALA A 438 -24.99 -1.72 -0.37
N PHE A 439 -25.39 -1.08 0.74
CA PHE A 439 -24.48 -0.73 1.82
C PHE A 439 -24.02 -1.97 2.61
N ALA A 440 -24.94 -2.90 2.91
CA ALA A 440 -24.59 -4.16 3.56
C ALA A 440 -23.54 -4.94 2.74
N LEU A 441 -23.75 -5.03 1.42
CA LEU A 441 -22.81 -5.70 0.52
C LEU A 441 -21.45 -4.99 0.50
N ALA A 442 -21.42 -3.66 0.38
CA ALA A 442 -20.19 -2.88 0.38
C ALA A 442 -19.39 -3.01 1.69
N PHE A 443 -20.07 -3.23 2.82
CA PHE A 443 -19.43 -3.45 4.13
C PHE A 443 -19.02 -4.90 4.37
N SER A 444 -19.44 -5.86 3.54
CA SER A 444 -19.28 -7.30 3.83
C SER A 444 -17.84 -7.74 4.10
N GLN A 445 -16.89 -7.33 3.26
CA GLN A 445 -15.48 -7.65 3.44
C GLN A 445 -14.89 -6.97 4.69
N PHE A 446 -15.37 -5.76 5.02
CA PHE A 446 -14.98 -5.09 6.25
C PHE A 446 -15.50 -5.82 7.50
N ILE A 447 -16.72 -6.35 7.44
CA ILE A 447 -17.34 -7.10 8.54
C ILE A 447 -16.61 -8.42 8.81
N VAL A 448 -16.18 -9.15 7.77
CA VAL A 448 -15.46 -10.43 7.97
C VAL A 448 -13.95 -10.25 8.19
N GLY A 449 -13.39 -9.08 7.88
CA GLY A 449 -11.98 -8.74 8.10
C GLY A 449 -11.77 -7.84 9.32
N PRO A 450 -11.52 -6.52 9.13
CA PRO A 450 -11.20 -5.58 10.21
C PRO A 450 -12.16 -5.57 11.40
N PHE A 451 -13.46 -5.78 11.17
CA PHE A 451 -14.43 -5.87 12.27
C PHE A 451 -14.21 -7.13 13.11
N MET A 452 -13.93 -8.29 12.51
CA MET A 452 -13.59 -9.50 13.28
C MET A 452 -12.30 -9.27 14.09
N ASP A 453 -11.32 -8.57 13.52
CA ASP A 453 -10.07 -8.26 14.20
C ASP A 453 -10.30 -7.41 15.46
N VAL A 454 -11.07 -6.32 15.36
CA VAL A 454 -11.38 -5.50 16.55
C VAL A 454 -12.24 -6.27 17.55
N MET A 455 -13.16 -7.13 17.09
CA MET A 455 -14.02 -7.91 17.98
C MET A 455 -13.25 -8.96 18.79
N SER A 456 -12.02 -9.33 18.40
CA SER A 456 -11.15 -10.20 19.20
C SER A 456 -10.69 -9.56 20.52
N GLU A 457 -10.83 -8.25 20.67
CA GLU A 457 -10.46 -7.50 21.87
C GLU A 457 -11.43 -7.76 23.03
N SER A 458 -11.00 -8.60 23.98
CA SER A 458 -11.82 -9.00 25.13
C SER A 458 -12.30 -7.81 25.98
N SER A 459 -11.54 -6.70 26.00
CA SER A 459 -11.86 -5.50 26.77
C SER A 459 -13.15 -4.79 26.31
N LEU A 460 -13.59 -5.04 25.07
CA LEU A 460 -14.84 -4.50 24.54
C LEU A 460 -16.08 -5.05 25.26
N PHE A 461 -15.98 -6.28 25.77
CA PHE A 461 -17.08 -7.00 26.41
C PHE A 461 -17.17 -6.77 27.93
N HIS A 462 -16.48 -5.74 28.45
CA HIS A 462 -16.63 -5.34 29.84
C HIS A 462 -18.04 -4.81 30.12
N ARG A 463 -18.60 -5.24 31.25
CA ARG A 463 -19.89 -4.76 31.76
C ARG A 463 -19.85 -3.26 32.03
N THR A 464 -20.94 -2.57 31.75
CA THR A 464 -21.11 -1.16 32.13
C THR A 464 -21.40 -1.03 33.62
N ALA A 465 -21.09 0.13 34.21
CA ALA A 465 -21.32 0.37 35.63
C ALA A 465 -22.82 0.28 35.94
N GLY A 466 -23.20 -0.67 36.81
CA GLY A 466 -24.59 -0.92 37.20
C GLY A 466 -25.24 -2.15 36.55
N GLN A 467 -24.60 -2.80 35.57
CA GLN A 467 -25.09 -4.08 35.03
C GLN A 467 -24.92 -5.23 36.03
N SER A 468 -25.94 -6.09 36.13
CA SER A 468 -25.88 -7.26 37.00
C SER A 468 -24.89 -8.30 36.46
N VAL A 469 -24.33 -9.13 37.35
CA VAL A 469 -23.32 -10.15 36.99
C VAL A 469 -23.88 -11.20 36.01
N ALA A 470 -25.20 -11.41 36.01
CA ALA A 470 -25.89 -12.39 35.16
C ALA A 470 -26.33 -11.84 33.80
N GLU A 471 -26.28 -10.52 33.60
CA GLU A 471 -26.70 -9.91 32.33
C GLU A 471 -25.63 -10.04 31.25
N CYS A 472 -26.11 -10.18 30.00
CA CYS A 472 -25.25 -10.09 28.83
C CYS A 472 -24.68 -8.67 28.74
N PRO A 473 -23.36 -8.49 28.51
CA PRO A 473 -22.79 -7.18 28.23
C PRO A 473 -23.57 -6.50 27.11
N GLU A 474 -23.73 -5.17 27.24
CA GLU A 474 -24.51 -4.35 26.31
C GLU A 474 -24.06 -4.56 24.86
N LEU A 475 -22.75 -4.56 24.63
CA LEU A 475 -22.15 -4.82 23.32
C LEU A 475 -22.56 -6.19 22.75
N GLY A 476 -22.64 -7.21 23.59
CA GLY A 476 -23.05 -8.56 23.17
C GLY A 476 -24.52 -8.60 22.72
N VAL A 477 -25.38 -7.77 23.30
CA VAL A 477 -26.79 -7.62 22.87
C VAL A 477 -26.86 -6.86 21.55
N LYS A 478 -26.12 -5.75 21.42
CA LYS A 478 -26.03 -4.99 20.16
C LYS A 478 -25.50 -5.85 19.02
N LEU A 479 -24.49 -6.67 19.28
CA LEU A 479 -23.90 -7.60 18.31
C LEU A 479 -24.93 -8.61 17.78
N GLN A 480 -25.80 -9.15 18.65
CA GLN A 480 -26.89 -10.05 18.23
C GLN A 480 -27.83 -9.34 17.24
N VAL A 481 -28.32 -8.16 17.62
CA VAL A 481 -29.23 -7.36 16.78
C VAL A 481 -28.57 -6.98 15.45
N PHE A 482 -27.30 -6.60 15.51
CA PHE A 482 -26.49 -6.26 14.34
C PHE A 482 -26.36 -7.45 13.38
N MET A 483 -25.95 -8.62 13.85
CA MET A 483 -25.76 -9.80 12.98
C MET A 483 -27.05 -10.18 12.26
N VAL A 484 -28.18 -10.21 12.97
CA VAL A 484 -29.49 -10.47 12.37
C VAL A 484 -29.83 -9.42 11.32
N THR A 485 -29.65 -8.13 11.65
CA THR A 485 -29.97 -7.02 10.74
C THR A 485 -29.10 -7.07 9.49
N PHE A 486 -27.79 -7.26 9.65
CA PHE A 486 -26.80 -7.26 8.58
C PHE A 486 -27.05 -8.42 7.59
N PHE A 487 -27.15 -9.66 8.09
CA PHE A 487 -27.39 -10.82 7.22
C PHE A 487 -28.78 -10.80 6.57
N SER A 488 -29.80 -10.27 7.25
CA SER A 488 -31.12 -10.09 6.65
C SER A 488 -31.14 -9.03 5.54
N SER A 489 -30.21 -8.07 5.57
CA SER A 489 -30.11 -6.99 4.61
C SER A 489 -29.23 -7.33 3.40
N LEU A 490 -28.32 -8.29 3.54
CA LEU A 490 -27.49 -8.78 2.42
C LEU A 490 -28.35 -9.38 1.29
N PRO A 491 -27.94 -9.21 0.02
CA PRO A 491 -28.50 -9.96 -1.10
C PRO A 491 -28.39 -11.47 -0.86
N GLN A 492 -29.41 -12.23 -1.27
CA GLN A 492 -29.55 -13.65 -0.94
C GLN A 492 -28.33 -14.49 -1.35
N GLU A 493 -27.78 -14.24 -2.53
CA GLU A 493 -26.60 -14.91 -3.09
C GLU A 493 -25.31 -14.68 -2.29
N ASN A 494 -25.20 -13.57 -1.56
CA ASN A 494 -24.01 -13.24 -0.77
C ASN A 494 -24.09 -13.72 0.68
N ARG A 495 -25.27 -14.05 1.20
CA ARG A 495 -25.46 -14.42 2.63
C ARG A 495 -24.62 -15.64 3.02
N GLY A 496 -24.69 -16.71 2.23
CA GLY A 496 -23.93 -17.95 2.46
C GLY A 496 -22.41 -17.73 2.40
N PRO A 497 -21.86 -17.18 1.29
CA PRO A 497 -20.44 -16.90 1.17
C PRO A 497 -19.88 -15.99 2.28
N VAL A 498 -20.60 -14.93 2.66
CA VAL A 498 -20.17 -14.03 3.74
C VAL A 498 -20.20 -14.73 5.10
N LEU A 499 -21.22 -15.56 5.37
CA LEU A 499 -21.27 -16.36 6.59
C LEU A 499 -20.12 -17.36 6.66
N LEU A 500 -19.81 -18.03 5.55
CA LEU A 500 -18.68 -18.97 5.47
C LEU A 500 -17.35 -18.27 5.78
N GLN A 501 -17.10 -17.10 5.18
CA GLN A 501 -15.91 -16.30 5.48
C GLN A 501 -15.85 -15.92 6.96
N LEU A 502 -16.97 -15.47 7.55
CA LEU A 502 -17.05 -15.15 8.97
C LEU A 502 -16.66 -16.36 9.85
N VAL A 503 -17.22 -17.54 9.58
CA VAL A 503 -16.90 -18.77 10.31
C VAL A 503 -15.44 -19.19 10.13
N GLN A 504 -14.90 -19.10 8.90
CA GLN A 504 -13.49 -19.39 8.64
C GLN A 504 -12.56 -18.45 9.43
N ARG A 505 -12.96 -17.19 9.63
CA ARG A 505 -12.22 -16.23 10.48
C ARG A 505 -12.27 -16.58 11.96
N LEU A 506 -13.37 -17.16 12.44
CA LEU A 506 -13.42 -17.73 13.80
C LEU A 506 -12.42 -18.88 14.00
N GLY A 507 -12.10 -19.62 12.94
CA GLY A 507 -11.19 -20.78 12.97
C GLY A 507 -9.71 -20.47 12.71
N SER A 508 -9.40 -19.40 11.98
CA SER A 508 -8.04 -19.06 11.53
C SER A 508 -7.32 -18.01 12.36
N GLN A 509 -8.05 -17.22 13.16
CA GLN A 509 -7.50 -16.17 14.01
C GLN A 509 -7.37 -16.64 15.46
N HIS A 510 -6.47 -16.00 16.22
CA HIS A 510 -6.38 -16.21 17.66
C HIS A 510 -7.52 -15.48 18.38
N TRP A 511 -8.34 -16.25 19.09
CA TRP A 511 -9.46 -15.70 19.86
C TRP A 511 -9.38 -16.05 21.33
N CYS A 512 -9.71 -15.07 22.17
CA CYS A 512 -10.05 -15.33 23.56
C CYS A 512 -11.47 -15.91 23.70
N ALA A 513 -11.73 -16.61 24.80
CA ALA A 513 -13.00 -17.29 25.04
C ALA A 513 -14.22 -16.34 25.09
N VAL A 514 -14.04 -15.12 25.61
CA VAL A 514 -15.13 -14.15 25.82
C VAL A 514 -15.69 -13.61 24.48
N PRO A 515 -14.87 -13.06 23.56
CA PRO A 515 -15.33 -12.71 22.22
C PRO A 515 -16.03 -13.84 21.46
N ILE A 516 -15.44 -15.04 21.47
CA ILE A 516 -15.99 -16.21 20.77
C ILE A 516 -17.36 -16.58 21.31
N LEU A 517 -17.56 -16.50 22.63
CA LEU A 517 -18.86 -16.75 23.23
C LEU A 517 -19.94 -15.81 22.66
N PHE A 518 -19.67 -14.51 22.61
CA PHE A 518 -20.66 -13.53 22.17
C PHE A 518 -20.89 -13.55 20.66
N LEU A 519 -19.86 -13.83 19.86
CA LEU A 519 -20.00 -14.06 18.41
C LEU A 519 -20.82 -15.34 18.15
N SER A 520 -20.51 -16.44 18.84
CA SER A 520 -21.27 -17.69 18.73
C SER A 520 -22.72 -17.48 19.11
N ARG A 521 -22.98 -16.74 20.19
CA ARG A 521 -24.33 -16.34 20.60
C ARG A 521 -25.02 -15.51 19.53
N ALA A 522 -24.36 -14.51 18.94
CA ALA A 522 -24.93 -13.69 17.88
C ALA A 522 -25.31 -14.51 16.64
N LEU A 523 -24.47 -15.46 16.23
CA LEU A 523 -24.77 -16.39 15.14
C LEU A 523 -25.99 -17.27 15.43
N SER A 524 -26.17 -17.71 16.68
CA SER A 524 -27.32 -18.55 17.05
C SER A 524 -28.67 -17.83 17.01
N HIS A 525 -28.68 -16.50 16.87
CA HIS A 525 -29.90 -15.70 16.73
C HIS A 525 -30.24 -15.41 15.27
N LEU A 526 -29.42 -15.83 14.30
CA LEU A 526 -29.76 -15.70 12.90
C LEU A 526 -31.06 -16.48 12.58
N PRO A 527 -31.95 -15.94 11.74
CA PRO A 527 -33.18 -16.62 11.39
C PRO A 527 -32.88 -17.94 10.65
N PRO A 528 -33.71 -18.99 10.83
CA PRO A 528 -33.51 -20.26 10.15
C PRO A 528 -33.47 -20.08 8.63
N CYS A 529 -32.38 -20.50 8.00
CA CYS A 529 -32.14 -20.32 6.57
C CYS A 529 -30.98 -21.24 6.11
N PRO A 530 -31.12 -21.98 5.00
CA PRO A 530 -30.07 -22.89 4.51
C PRO A 530 -28.88 -22.07 3.95
N LEU A 531 -27.88 -21.80 4.79
CA LEU A 531 -26.69 -21.01 4.48
C LEU A 531 -25.38 -21.79 4.65
N LEU A 532 -25.38 -22.87 5.43
CA LEU A 532 -24.20 -23.69 5.70
C LEU A 532 -24.24 -24.99 4.90
N GLY A 533 -23.35 -25.12 3.92
CA GLY A 533 -23.05 -26.38 3.25
C GLY A 533 -21.87 -27.13 3.90
N PRO A 534 -21.28 -28.12 3.20
CA PRO A 534 -20.18 -28.93 3.72
C PRO A 534 -18.98 -28.11 4.19
N ASP A 535 -18.57 -27.10 3.42
CA ASP A 535 -17.47 -26.20 3.77
C ASP A 535 -17.75 -25.41 5.06
N GLY A 536 -19.01 -25.04 5.31
CA GLY A 536 -19.44 -24.36 6.54
C GLY A 536 -19.35 -25.27 7.76
N LEU A 537 -19.79 -26.52 7.63
CA LEU A 537 -19.67 -27.52 8.71
C LEU A 537 -18.18 -27.84 8.99
N HIS A 538 -17.37 -27.95 7.95
CA HIS A 538 -15.93 -28.13 8.07
C HIS A 538 -15.26 -26.94 8.77
N ALA A 539 -15.60 -25.71 8.39
CA ALA A 539 -15.08 -24.51 9.04
C ALA A 539 -15.47 -24.43 10.53
N LEU A 540 -16.72 -24.76 10.88
CA LEU A 540 -17.16 -24.85 12.28
C LEU A 540 -16.42 -25.93 13.06
N ARG A 541 -16.15 -27.09 12.44
CA ARG A 541 -15.33 -28.14 13.03
C ARG A 541 -13.93 -27.60 13.39
N GLU A 542 -13.35 -26.77 12.54
CA GLU A 542 -12.05 -26.16 12.82
C GLU A 542 -12.10 -25.16 13.97
N VAL A 543 -13.18 -24.37 14.10
CA VAL A 543 -13.40 -23.50 15.27
C VAL A 543 -13.39 -24.31 16.57
N LEU A 544 -14.10 -25.44 16.61
CA LEU A 544 -14.15 -26.31 17.79
C LEU A 544 -12.79 -26.92 18.11
N ARG A 545 -12.06 -27.35 17.09
CA ARG A 545 -10.80 -28.10 17.23
C ARG A 545 -9.61 -27.20 17.56
N CYS A 546 -9.50 -26.05 16.91
CA CYS A 546 -8.30 -25.21 16.94
C CYS A 546 -8.47 -23.97 17.80
N THR A 547 -9.63 -23.30 17.72
CA THR A 547 -9.85 -22.06 18.48
C THR A 547 -10.24 -22.35 19.92
N MET A 548 -11.13 -23.31 20.15
CA MET A 548 -11.77 -23.50 21.47
C MET A 548 -11.07 -24.54 22.36
N ALA A 549 -10.06 -25.26 21.87
CA ALA A 549 -9.46 -26.38 22.59
C ALA A 549 -8.88 -26.01 23.97
N THR A 550 -8.34 -24.80 24.12
CA THR A 550 -7.69 -24.30 25.35
C THR A 550 -8.56 -23.34 26.16
N HIS A 551 -9.78 -23.05 25.70
CA HIS A 551 -10.68 -22.13 26.40
C HIS A 551 -11.21 -22.73 27.71
N GLN A 552 -11.57 -21.86 28.66
CA GLN A 552 -12.17 -22.26 29.92
C GLN A 552 -13.45 -23.07 29.67
N VAL A 553 -13.56 -24.22 30.34
CA VAL A 553 -14.64 -25.23 30.21
C VAL A 553 -16.05 -24.61 30.13
N LEU A 554 -16.41 -23.69 31.04
CA LEU A 554 -17.75 -23.10 31.07
C LEU A 554 -18.05 -22.22 29.84
N LEU A 555 -17.10 -21.36 29.45
CA LEU A 555 -17.25 -20.47 28.29
C LEU A 555 -17.23 -21.28 26.99
N ARG A 556 -16.34 -22.29 26.93
CA ARG A 556 -16.27 -23.23 25.82
C ARG A 556 -17.59 -23.97 25.63
N GLY A 557 -18.10 -24.61 26.69
CA GLY A 557 -19.35 -25.36 26.64
C GLY A 557 -20.53 -24.49 26.17
N ALA A 558 -20.67 -23.28 26.74
CA ALA A 558 -21.71 -22.34 26.33
C ALA A 558 -21.59 -21.90 24.86
N ALA A 559 -20.38 -21.55 24.41
CA ALA A 559 -20.13 -21.19 23.02
C ALA A 559 -20.43 -22.35 22.06
N GLN A 560 -20.04 -23.59 22.42
CA GLN A 560 -20.40 -24.78 21.66
C GLN A 560 -21.92 -24.96 21.57
N CYS A 561 -22.67 -24.76 22.67
CA CYS A 561 -24.14 -24.82 22.62
C CYS A 561 -24.73 -23.80 21.62
N PHE A 562 -24.23 -22.57 21.61
CA PHE A 562 -24.67 -21.56 20.64
C PHE A 562 -24.30 -21.96 19.20
N LEU A 563 -23.08 -22.43 18.96
CA LEU A 563 -22.66 -22.87 17.62
C LEU A 563 -23.51 -24.04 17.11
N LEU A 564 -23.85 -25.01 17.98
CA LEU A 564 -24.72 -26.11 17.58
C LEU A 564 -26.12 -25.60 17.22
N ASN A 565 -26.70 -24.68 18.00
CA ASN A 565 -27.97 -24.05 17.64
C ASN A 565 -27.92 -23.36 16.26
N SER A 566 -26.81 -22.67 15.96
CA SER A 566 -26.57 -22.10 14.63
C SER A 566 -26.53 -23.17 13.55
N VAL A 567 -25.84 -24.29 13.78
CA VAL A 567 -25.79 -25.43 12.83
C VAL A 567 -27.18 -25.96 12.54
N LEU A 568 -27.97 -26.26 13.58
CA LEU A 568 -29.33 -26.80 13.41
C LEU A 568 -30.24 -25.86 12.63
N SER A 569 -30.04 -24.54 12.78
CA SER A 569 -30.88 -23.53 12.14
C SER A 569 -30.42 -23.14 10.73
N LEU A 570 -29.13 -23.28 10.43
CA LEU A 570 -28.51 -22.70 9.23
C LEU A 570 -28.02 -23.74 8.21
N THR A 571 -28.01 -25.03 8.55
CA THR A 571 -27.52 -26.08 7.64
C THR A 571 -28.44 -26.28 6.45
N ASP A 572 -27.87 -26.24 5.24
CA ASP A 572 -28.53 -26.74 4.04
C ASP A 572 -28.43 -28.26 3.99
N VAL A 573 -29.44 -28.91 4.59
CA VAL A 573 -29.57 -30.37 4.66
C VAL A 573 -29.43 -31.04 3.30
N THR A 574 -29.90 -30.39 2.22
CA THR A 574 -29.86 -30.97 0.87
C THR A 574 -28.47 -31.00 0.25
N SER A 575 -27.55 -30.19 0.79
CA SER A 575 -26.17 -30.09 0.31
C SER A 575 -25.19 -30.98 1.08
N VAL A 576 -25.51 -31.32 2.33
CA VAL A 576 -24.60 -32.03 3.27
C VAL A 576 -24.93 -33.52 3.38
N THR A 577 -23.90 -34.32 3.63
CA THR A 577 -24.03 -35.75 3.92
C THR A 577 -24.13 -36.02 5.41
N LEU A 578 -24.61 -37.20 5.80
CA LEU A 578 -24.56 -37.64 7.21
C LEU A 578 -23.12 -37.72 7.72
N GLU A 579 -22.15 -38.04 6.86
CA GLU A 579 -20.74 -38.04 7.21
C GLU A 579 -20.26 -36.65 7.61
N ASP A 580 -20.60 -35.60 6.85
CA ASP A 580 -20.25 -34.22 7.18
C ASP A 580 -20.80 -33.84 8.57
N VAL A 581 -22.06 -34.16 8.82
CA VAL A 581 -22.75 -33.88 10.10
C VAL A 581 -22.09 -34.62 11.26
N PHE A 582 -21.89 -35.93 11.17
CA PHE A 582 -21.27 -36.70 12.25
C PHE A 582 -19.79 -36.34 12.46
N SER A 583 -19.07 -35.97 11.38
CA SER A 583 -17.68 -35.51 11.47
C SER A 583 -17.55 -34.23 12.28
N LEU A 584 -18.56 -33.36 12.24
CA LEU A 584 -18.66 -32.15 13.05
C LEU A 584 -19.06 -32.50 14.49
N LEU A 585 -20.13 -33.30 14.67
CA LEU A 585 -20.69 -33.63 15.98
C LEU A 585 -19.68 -34.30 16.93
N VAL A 586 -18.74 -35.08 16.40
CA VAL A 586 -17.65 -35.72 17.17
C VAL A 586 -16.79 -34.72 17.96
N HIS A 587 -16.69 -33.46 17.52
CA HIS A 587 -15.86 -32.45 18.20
C HIS A 587 -16.60 -31.70 19.32
N PHE A 588 -17.90 -31.94 19.48
CA PHE A 588 -18.64 -31.42 20.63
C PHE A 588 -18.35 -32.25 21.88
N ARG A 589 -18.05 -31.57 22.98
CA ARG A 589 -17.74 -32.23 24.26
C ARG A 589 -19.04 -32.68 24.93
N ALA A 590 -19.25 -34.00 25.03
CA ALA A 590 -20.47 -34.57 25.58
C ALA A 590 -20.69 -34.22 27.06
N ASP A 591 -19.63 -33.95 27.81
CA ASP A 591 -19.66 -33.54 29.22
C ASP A 591 -19.92 -32.04 29.42
N GLU A 592 -19.70 -31.22 28.39
CA GLU A 592 -19.81 -29.75 28.48
C GLU A 592 -21.03 -29.21 27.73
N SER A 593 -21.22 -29.60 26.48
CA SER A 593 -22.16 -28.96 25.55
C SER A 593 -23.21 -29.91 24.98
N LEU A 594 -22.88 -31.19 24.75
CA LEU A 594 -23.74 -32.16 24.08
C LEU A 594 -24.08 -33.38 24.95
N ARG A 595 -24.52 -33.13 26.19
CA ARG A 595 -24.88 -34.19 27.13
C ARG A 595 -26.27 -34.76 26.85
N ARG A 596 -26.38 -36.09 26.80
CA ARG A 596 -27.67 -36.79 26.65
C ARG A 596 -28.68 -36.34 27.71
N GLY A 597 -29.92 -36.09 27.27
CA GLY A 597 -31.03 -35.66 28.13
C GLY A 597 -31.10 -34.15 28.37
N THR A 598 -30.17 -33.37 27.80
CA THR A 598 -30.30 -31.91 27.78
C THR A 598 -31.25 -31.45 26.66
N PRO A 599 -31.82 -30.24 26.75
CA PRO A 599 -32.68 -29.69 25.70
C PRO A 599 -31.99 -29.65 24.33
N LEU A 600 -30.71 -29.26 24.27
CA LEU A 600 -29.94 -29.19 23.03
C LEU A 600 -29.70 -30.58 22.41
N TRP A 601 -29.45 -31.60 23.23
CA TRP A 601 -29.36 -32.98 22.75
C TRP A 601 -30.68 -33.43 22.11
N ASN A 602 -31.81 -33.16 22.76
CA ASN A 602 -33.12 -33.53 22.23
C ASN A 602 -33.40 -32.79 20.92
N GLN A 603 -33.11 -31.49 20.85
CA GLN A 603 -33.22 -30.71 19.61
C GLN A 603 -32.39 -31.27 18.46
N LEU A 604 -31.16 -31.73 18.73
CA LEU A 604 -30.34 -32.41 17.73
C LEU A 604 -30.97 -33.71 17.26
N CYS A 605 -31.51 -34.53 18.18
CA CYS A 605 -32.18 -35.76 17.82
C CYS A 605 -33.43 -35.52 16.97
N ASP A 606 -34.25 -34.53 17.36
CA ASP A 606 -35.45 -34.12 16.62
C ASP A 606 -35.07 -33.62 15.23
N TRP A 607 -34.07 -32.73 15.13
CA TRP A 607 -33.58 -32.22 13.85
C TRP A 607 -33.05 -33.32 12.92
N LEU A 608 -32.31 -34.31 13.45
CA LEU A 608 -31.83 -35.45 12.67
C LEU A 608 -32.99 -36.31 12.17
N ALA A 609 -34.01 -36.54 13.00
CA ALA A 609 -35.20 -37.31 12.63
C ALA A 609 -36.04 -36.59 11.57
N ASP A 610 -36.26 -35.28 11.74
CA ASP A 610 -37.02 -34.44 10.81
C ASP A 610 -36.31 -34.29 9.44
N SER A 611 -34.97 -34.35 9.45
CA SER A 611 -34.14 -34.22 8.24
C SER A 611 -33.89 -35.53 7.50
N GLU A 612 -34.39 -36.67 8.01
CA GLU A 612 -34.15 -37.98 7.39
C GLU A 612 -34.60 -38.03 5.93
N GLY A 613 -33.74 -38.59 5.08
CA GLY A 613 -33.98 -38.71 3.64
C GLY A 613 -33.90 -37.41 2.83
N SER A 614 -33.61 -36.27 3.47
CA SER A 614 -33.31 -35.00 2.81
C SER A 614 -31.80 -34.76 2.63
N PHE A 615 -30.96 -35.47 3.38
CA PHE A 615 -29.51 -35.40 3.26
C PHE A 615 -29.02 -35.83 1.87
N ARG A 616 -27.93 -35.20 1.42
CA ARG A 616 -27.25 -35.62 0.19
C ARG A 616 -26.73 -37.06 0.36
N PRO A 617 -27.08 -38.00 -0.53
CA PRO A 617 -26.54 -39.35 -0.48
C PRO A 617 -25.02 -39.34 -0.69
N CYS A 618 -24.29 -40.11 0.10
CA CYS A 618 -22.85 -40.32 -0.14
C CYS A 618 -22.65 -41.12 -1.45
N VAL A 619 -21.95 -40.56 -2.43
CA VAL A 619 -21.56 -41.29 -3.65
C VAL A 619 -20.43 -42.24 -3.27
N ARG A 620 -20.75 -43.50 -3.01
CA ARG A 620 -19.74 -44.53 -2.72
C ARG A 620 -19.33 -45.22 -4.00
N GLU A 621 -18.06 -45.09 -4.39
CA GLU A 621 -17.43 -46.01 -5.33
C GLU A 621 -17.34 -47.38 -4.66
N SER A 622 -18.13 -48.34 -5.15
CA SER A 622 -18.03 -49.72 -4.74
C SER A 622 -16.68 -50.28 -5.22
N ALA A 623 -15.89 -50.84 -4.31
CA ALA A 623 -14.62 -51.51 -4.61
C ALA A 623 -14.79 -52.74 -5.54
N ASP A 624 -16.02 -53.18 -5.77
CA ASP A 624 -16.38 -54.09 -6.86
C ASP A 624 -17.11 -53.31 -7.95
N GLY A 625 -16.54 -53.31 -9.16
CA GLY A 625 -17.03 -52.60 -10.35
C GLY A 625 -18.35 -53.13 -10.93
N THR A 626 -19.35 -53.36 -10.08
CA THR A 626 -20.70 -53.73 -10.50
C THR A 626 -21.66 -52.60 -10.14
N SER A 627 -21.82 -51.65 -11.07
CA SER A 627 -22.83 -50.60 -11.02
C SER A 627 -24.23 -51.24 -11.12
N THR A 628 -24.82 -51.58 -9.98
CA THR A 628 -26.25 -51.87 -9.92
C THR A 628 -27.02 -50.57 -9.78
N SER A 629 -27.73 -50.23 -10.86
CA SER A 629 -28.65 -49.10 -10.99
C SER A 629 -29.92 -49.31 -10.15
N THR A 630 -29.78 -49.33 -8.82
CA THR A 630 -30.89 -49.14 -7.90
C THR A 630 -30.92 -47.68 -7.48
N SER A 631 -32.08 -47.04 -7.61
CA SER A 631 -32.35 -45.69 -7.10
C SER A 631 -31.67 -45.46 -5.75
N PRO A 632 -31.05 -44.29 -5.49
CA PRO A 632 -30.40 -44.05 -4.21
C PRO A 632 -31.45 -44.22 -3.10
N GLU A 633 -31.36 -45.33 -2.35
CA GLU A 633 -32.16 -45.49 -1.15
C GLU A 633 -31.87 -44.29 -0.26
N ARG A 634 -32.92 -43.57 0.16
CA ARG A 634 -32.79 -42.43 1.06
C ARG A 634 -32.04 -42.90 2.31
N GLU A 635 -30.83 -42.39 2.49
CA GLU A 635 -29.96 -42.80 3.60
C GLU A 635 -30.61 -42.38 4.92
N THR A 636 -30.87 -43.34 5.81
CA THR A 636 -31.43 -43.10 7.15
C THR A 636 -30.31 -42.96 8.16
N VAL A 637 -30.53 -42.24 9.26
CA VAL A 637 -29.51 -42.10 10.32
C VAL A 637 -29.16 -43.47 10.90
N ARG A 638 -30.18 -44.32 11.14
CA ARG A 638 -29.97 -45.70 11.60
C ARG A 638 -29.13 -46.51 10.62
N GLY A 639 -29.46 -46.47 9.33
CA GLY A 639 -28.74 -47.21 8.29
C GLY A 639 -27.28 -46.77 8.17
N TYR A 640 -27.03 -45.46 8.21
CA TYR A 640 -25.67 -44.91 8.23
C TYR A 640 -24.88 -45.41 9.44
N VAL A 641 -25.44 -45.32 10.65
CA VAL A 641 -24.76 -45.76 11.88
C VAL A 641 -24.48 -47.27 11.86
N GLN A 642 -25.45 -48.09 11.43
CA GLN A 642 -25.26 -49.54 11.29
C GLN A 642 -24.12 -49.86 10.32
N HIS A 643 -24.08 -49.17 9.18
CA HIS A 643 -23.01 -49.33 8.20
C HIS A 643 -21.63 -48.93 8.75
N GLN A 644 -21.53 -47.81 9.46
CA GLN A 644 -20.27 -47.38 10.09
C GLN A 644 -19.79 -48.36 11.17
N MET A 645 -20.73 -48.93 11.94
CA MET A 645 -20.40 -49.99 12.90
C MET A 645 -19.91 -51.26 12.20
N ASP A 646 -20.59 -51.70 11.14
CA ASP A 646 -20.17 -52.86 10.35
C ASP A 646 -18.81 -52.64 9.69
N PHE A 647 -18.55 -51.45 9.15
CA PHE A 647 -17.26 -51.07 8.58
C PHE A 647 -16.17 -51.15 9.66
N PHE A 648 -16.38 -50.50 10.82
CA PHE A 648 -15.43 -50.53 11.93
C PHE A 648 -15.14 -51.96 12.42
N LEU A 649 -16.17 -52.82 12.51
CA LEU A 649 -16.02 -54.22 12.92
C LEU A 649 -15.34 -55.11 11.87
N ARG A 650 -15.33 -54.70 10.59
CA ARG A 650 -14.66 -55.40 9.48
C ARG A 650 -13.19 -55.02 9.30
N VAL A 651 -12.72 -53.89 9.88
CA VAL A 651 -11.30 -53.51 9.84
C VAL A 651 -10.50 -54.46 10.76
N PRO A 652 -9.54 -55.25 10.23
CA PRO A 652 -8.72 -56.13 11.06
C PRO A 652 -7.85 -55.32 12.03
N ALA A 653 -7.78 -55.75 13.30
CA ALA A 653 -6.99 -55.12 14.35
C ALA A 653 -5.47 -54.99 14.05
N SER A 654 -4.97 -55.60 12.97
CA SER A 654 -3.56 -55.62 12.55
C SER A 654 -3.15 -54.50 11.59
N THR A 655 -4.03 -53.55 11.24
CA THR A 655 -3.65 -52.38 10.42
C THR A 655 -3.32 -51.12 11.24
N GLY A 656 -3.21 -51.27 12.56
CA GLY A 656 -2.61 -50.27 13.45
C GLY A 656 -1.08 -50.28 13.38
N GLU A 657 -0.48 -49.89 12.25
CA GLU A 657 0.89 -49.41 12.28
C GLU A 657 0.91 -48.00 12.89
N SER A 658 1.64 -47.89 13.99
CA SER A 658 2.03 -46.67 14.67
C SER A 658 2.23 -45.46 13.76
N ARG A 659 1.32 -44.48 13.83
CA ARG A 659 1.66 -43.06 13.64
C ARG A 659 1.65 -42.35 14.99
N LEU A 660 2.43 -42.88 15.92
CA LEU A 660 2.98 -42.12 17.04
C LEU A 660 4.47 -41.91 16.73
N ALA A 661 4.86 -40.63 16.70
CA ALA A 661 6.23 -40.12 16.70
C ALA A 661 7.09 -40.32 15.42
N GLN A 662 7.00 -39.36 14.50
CA GLN A 662 8.20 -38.66 14.04
C GLN A 662 8.08 -37.18 14.41
N VAL A 663 8.48 -36.88 15.64
CA VAL A 663 9.07 -35.57 15.95
C VAL A 663 10.52 -35.69 15.49
N SER A 664 10.88 -34.98 14.43
CA SER A 664 12.27 -34.60 14.16
C SER A 664 12.44 -33.14 14.57
N PRO A 665 13.49 -32.80 15.34
CA PRO A 665 13.81 -31.41 15.64
C PRO A 665 14.47 -30.78 14.41
N GLY A 666 13.96 -29.61 14.02
CA GLY A 666 14.50 -28.70 13.01
C GLY A 666 13.89 -27.34 13.24
#